data_AF-A0A955TTW1-F1
#
_entry.id   AF-A0A955TTW1-F1
#
_cell.length_a   1.000
_cell.length_b   1.000
_cell.length_c   1.000
_cell.angle_alpha   90.00
_cell.angle_beta   90.00
_cell.angle_gamma   90.00
#
_symmetry.space_group_name_H-M   'P 1'
#
loop_
_entity.id
_entity.type
_entity.pdbx_description
1 polymer ?
#
loop_
_entity_poly.entity_id
_entity_poly.type
_entity_poly.pdbx_seq_one_letter_code
_entity_poly.pdbx_strand_id
1 'polypeptide(L)'
;MSGKLDDKGFALIAMMGVLAIVVILATALLPNMVTSFNTKANETENDILEHIGSSSATYLRSTHTWPPTLAAHTSYSPLDSTQLLRNDRLFPRYYVLHPNMSGFNNGTGLAETALVDARFLLISNRVADAAPTISNGTEFTTWWSMDESVNPELHIYRGNLASTFLRVSLSAVGNGGSFQIGGTTTHSSGGTLAPYERYHLPGTILSFDEANTFGTPELQVVLTSDVEFEFDPACEAGKQWHVPGVECGGEPAQFWLTTWGAPTGKSGVGTWNNDMMIAYGEPGLTFESGPAGTTAGTFRGPLVDLQEFGASVVESLHFVSRDITIGTGANTVDLKAGDILASDIHDVTMTSHNSLFVEEKDVYVFRPWKPGDYSSGTFFMLFDGSDVGWARVQGVSLVETATKVGGTTIQAGSFLMRTAIRSGIKLFVPFWAGNTTAGTLTDLYNADDYFYSFELVETPLKVGDVTLKAGQILSTTVGDGVLVGDNNLLVNSEDVFVLDLTGTGLLSAGRATMLFDGSDAGLIPSSSSDSVVGITLSGTCSNWLLPIINPGFETGDLTGWTRTEDVFGQGGVNQWNATTASYYMPSAPGGTYFASAETNGETGGNTHRTGLSQRIAVSACSVNIDAGGLVVTLSGVGHGQTDALKRDYGSLQLTFYDAVSGGNPIGSAAVSNNATAYSWTDLTIPYVEVPVGTRSIEVTVWGTKNAQSTYTDAGVDNLGGIMLAETAVLNRVSNGSFEEYFDFAGWTYAGTIGTVFDGTSSLVLEQASDLGITPPDGTYQARIRTFADSPDTETSGQDNGNLEAFFGFTNAAFNAKTGISIKEFEGIKQTVRVGDGSQLSFQWNFGTADTPGGTYNDLAFYYVTDSSGSEVQFTILGSVKGSSFIPGGPGGNMTGYQTTYFNFPGAGTYTIYFGVAEDIDTDGPSFLYLDDFQMTTS
;
A
#
# COMPACT_ATOMS: atom_id res chain seq x y z
N MET A 1 36.54 75.22 68.11
CA MET A 1 37.18 75.06 66.80
C MET A 1 36.42 73.98 66.06
N SER A 2 35.49 74.40 65.22
CA SER A 2 34.67 73.54 64.35
C SER A 2 35.41 73.42 63.02
N GLY A 3 36.01 72.26 62.78
CA GLY A 3 36.56 71.91 61.47
C GLY A 3 35.44 71.27 60.65
N LYS A 4 34.81 72.05 59.77
CA LYS A 4 33.97 71.52 58.69
C LYS A 4 34.84 70.62 57.82
N LEU A 5 34.69 69.30 57.99
CA LEU A 5 35.12 68.34 56.97
C LEU A 5 34.23 68.58 55.75
N ASP A 6 34.89 68.89 54.64
CA ASP A 6 34.30 69.32 53.38
C ASP A 6 33.62 68.13 52.69
N ASP A 7 32.28 68.09 52.70
CA ASP A 7 31.44 67.07 52.05
C ASP A 7 31.76 66.90 50.54
N LYS A 8 32.46 67.85 49.93
CA LYS A 8 32.89 67.79 48.52
C LYS A 8 34.03 66.80 48.27
N GLY A 9 34.89 66.52 49.27
CA GLY A 9 35.99 65.57 49.14
C GLY A 9 35.52 64.11 49.14
N PHE A 10 34.47 63.80 49.90
CA PHE A 10 33.90 62.45 49.98
C PHE A 10 33.12 62.08 48.71
N ALA A 11 32.43 63.05 48.09
CA ALA A 11 31.70 62.85 46.84
C ALA A 11 32.63 62.52 45.66
N LEU A 12 33.82 63.14 45.59
CA LEU A 12 34.78 62.89 44.52
C LEU A 12 35.44 61.51 44.64
N ILE A 13 35.82 61.10 45.86
CA ILE A 13 36.39 59.77 46.12
C ILE A 13 35.34 58.68 45.88
N ALA A 14 34.08 58.91 46.28
CA ALA A 14 32.98 57.99 46.00
C ALA A 14 32.70 57.86 44.49
N MET A 15 32.72 58.96 43.72
CA MET A 15 32.56 58.91 42.26
C MET A 15 33.72 58.19 41.57
N MET A 16 34.97 58.39 42.00
CA MET A 16 36.11 57.65 41.44
C MET A 16 36.03 56.15 41.77
N GLY A 17 35.54 55.80 42.97
CA GLY A 17 35.27 54.41 43.35
C GLY A 17 34.17 53.75 42.52
N VAL A 18 33.04 54.43 42.32
CA VAL A 18 31.95 53.93 41.47
C VAL A 18 32.39 53.81 40.01
N LEU A 19 33.12 54.79 39.48
CA LEU A 19 33.63 54.73 38.11
C LEU A 19 34.64 53.58 37.94
N ALA A 20 35.50 53.34 38.93
CA ALA A 20 36.41 52.20 38.90
C ALA A 20 35.66 50.86 38.93
N ILE A 21 34.59 50.74 39.73
CA ILE A 21 33.75 49.54 39.78
C ILE A 21 33.01 49.33 38.45
N VAL A 22 32.47 50.38 37.84
CA VAL A 22 31.81 50.31 36.53
C VAL A 22 32.79 49.93 35.42
N VAL A 23 34.02 50.46 35.45
CA VAL A 23 35.07 50.08 34.49
C VAL A 23 35.48 48.62 34.69
N ILE A 24 35.65 48.15 35.93
CA ILE A 24 35.98 46.75 36.23
C ILE A 24 34.86 45.81 35.77
N LEU A 25 33.59 46.14 36.08
CA LEU A 25 32.41 45.40 35.62
C LEU A 25 32.32 45.38 34.09
N ALA A 26 32.54 46.52 33.42
CA ALA A 26 32.57 46.59 31.97
C ALA A 26 33.69 45.72 31.39
N THR A 27 34.91 45.74 31.97
CA THR A 27 36.02 44.90 31.50
C THR A 27 35.80 43.41 31.73
N ALA A 28 34.98 43.02 32.73
CA ALA A 28 34.64 41.63 33.01
C ALA A 28 33.46 41.13 32.17
N LEU A 29 32.45 41.98 31.91
CA LEU A 29 31.22 41.61 31.21
C LEU A 29 31.34 41.73 29.68
N LEU A 30 32.04 42.75 29.18
CA LEU A 30 32.13 43.01 27.73
C LEU A 30 32.71 41.84 26.93
N PRO A 31 33.80 41.14 27.36
CA PRO A 31 34.31 40.00 26.61
C PRO A 31 33.28 38.87 26.50
N ASN A 32 32.57 38.55 27.59
CA ASN A 32 31.56 37.50 27.62
C ASN A 32 30.33 37.86 26.78
N MET A 33 29.90 39.12 26.81
CA MET A 33 28.81 39.60 25.96
C MET A 33 29.17 39.56 24.47
N VAL A 34 30.40 39.95 24.11
CA VAL A 34 30.89 39.86 22.72
C VAL A 34 30.98 38.41 22.26
N THR A 35 31.48 37.51 23.09
CA THR A 35 31.49 36.06 22.78
C THR A 35 30.07 35.54 22.61
N SER A 36 29.14 35.86 23.52
CA SER A 36 27.74 35.44 23.44
C SER A 36 27.04 35.96 22.18
N PHE A 37 27.25 37.23 21.81
CA PHE A 37 26.70 37.78 20.56
C PHE A 37 27.32 37.14 19.32
N ASN A 38 28.62 36.85 19.33
CA ASN A 38 29.26 36.15 18.21
C ASN A 38 28.74 34.72 18.09
N THR A 39 28.59 34.00 19.20
CA THR A 39 27.98 32.67 19.24
C THR A 39 26.56 32.70 18.69
N LYS A 40 25.69 33.59 19.19
CA LYS A 40 24.31 33.67 18.73
C LYS A 40 24.21 34.04 17.25
N ALA A 41 25.10 34.90 16.76
CA ALA A 41 25.10 35.28 15.36
C ALA A 41 25.71 34.19 14.46
N ASN A 42 26.58 33.32 14.97
CA ASN A 42 27.01 32.10 14.28
C ASN A 42 25.88 31.08 14.19
N GLU A 43 25.14 30.85 15.29
CA GLU A 43 23.93 30.02 15.29
C GLU A 43 22.90 30.54 14.28
N THR A 44 22.59 31.84 14.33
CA THR A 44 21.65 32.47 13.39
C THR A 44 22.09 32.31 11.94
N GLU A 45 23.39 32.35 11.66
CA GLU A 45 23.90 32.13 10.31
C GLU A 45 23.69 30.68 9.86
N ASN A 46 23.94 29.71 10.72
CA ASN A 46 23.66 28.30 10.43
C ASN A 46 22.16 28.07 10.16
N ASP A 47 21.28 28.63 11.00
CA ASP A 47 19.82 28.55 10.82
C ASP A 47 19.40 29.13 9.46
N ILE A 48 20.00 30.26 9.05
CA ILE A 48 19.72 30.86 7.74
C ILE A 48 20.21 29.96 6.60
N LEU A 49 21.42 29.39 6.69
CA LEU A 49 21.93 28.48 5.66
C LEU A 49 21.06 27.23 5.55
N GLU A 50 20.59 26.69 6.66
CA GLU A 50 19.66 25.57 6.71
C GLU A 50 18.32 25.90 6.04
N HIS A 51 17.73 27.07 6.34
CA HIS A 51 16.52 27.53 5.66
C HIS A 51 16.70 27.67 4.15
N ILE A 52 17.85 28.16 3.68
CA ILE A 52 18.17 28.21 2.24
C ILE A 52 18.31 26.80 1.67
N GLY A 53 18.89 25.87 2.44
CA GLY A 53 18.99 24.45 2.11
C GLY A 53 17.62 23.81 1.88
N SER A 54 16.69 23.97 2.82
CA SER A 54 15.30 23.51 2.70
C SER A 54 14.55 24.16 1.53
N SER A 55 14.82 25.45 1.28
CA SER A 55 14.30 26.17 0.11
C SER A 55 14.84 25.58 -1.21
N SER A 56 16.07 25.08 -1.23
CA SER A 56 16.70 24.45 -2.40
C SER A 56 16.01 23.12 -2.74
N ALA A 57 15.72 22.30 -1.73
CA ALA A 57 14.97 21.06 -1.89
C ALA A 57 13.53 21.31 -2.40
N THR A 58 12.87 22.33 -1.84
CA THR A 58 11.53 22.74 -2.26
C THR A 58 11.53 23.25 -3.71
N TYR A 59 12.50 24.10 -4.07
CA TYR A 59 12.69 24.56 -5.46
C TYR A 59 12.87 23.37 -6.41
N LEU A 60 13.73 22.41 -6.06
CA LEU A 60 14.03 21.24 -6.89
C LEU A 60 12.78 20.38 -7.13
N ARG A 61 11.99 20.11 -6.08
CA ARG A 61 10.73 19.36 -6.21
C ARG A 61 9.70 20.08 -7.06
N SER A 62 9.55 21.40 -6.89
CA SER A 62 8.54 22.18 -7.59
C SER A 62 8.85 22.46 -9.07
N THR A 63 10.12 22.65 -9.42
CA THR A 63 10.52 23.04 -10.77
C THR A 63 11.19 21.93 -11.56
N HIS A 64 11.46 20.79 -10.92
CA HIS A 64 12.26 19.68 -11.45
C HIS A 64 13.63 20.11 -12.00
N THR A 65 14.16 21.23 -11.51
CA THR A 65 15.48 21.77 -11.89
C THR A 65 16.22 22.29 -10.67
N TRP A 66 17.55 22.30 -10.73
CA TRP A 66 18.35 22.88 -9.66
C TRP A 66 18.26 24.42 -9.65
N PRO A 67 18.23 25.06 -8.47
CA PRO A 67 18.34 26.50 -8.36
C PRO A 67 19.57 27.01 -9.11
N PRO A 68 19.42 27.93 -10.09
CA PRO A 68 20.57 28.44 -10.84
C PRO A 68 21.41 29.43 -10.02
N THR A 69 20.82 30.06 -9.00
CA THR A 69 21.47 31.05 -8.12
C THR A 69 20.77 31.11 -6.76
N LEU A 70 21.40 31.73 -5.76
CA LEU A 70 20.75 32.05 -4.47
C LEU A 70 19.46 32.85 -4.63
N ALA A 71 19.41 33.79 -5.58
CA ALA A 71 18.24 34.64 -5.81
C ALA A 71 16.99 33.87 -6.28
N ALA A 72 17.16 32.66 -6.84
CA ALA A 72 16.06 31.81 -7.27
C ALA A 72 15.19 31.32 -6.11
N HIS A 73 15.70 31.35 -4.87
CA HIS A 73 14.97 30.92 -3.67
C HIS A 73 13.95 31.94 -3.15
N THR A 74 13.88 33.14 -3.72
CA THR A 74 13.01 34.23 -3.21
C THR A 74 11.52 33.89 -3.16
N SER A 75 11.05 32.94 -3.98
CA SER A 75 9.66 32.46 -3.95
C SER A 75 9.45 31.19 -3.12
N TYR A 76 10.54 30.61 -2.60
CA TYR A 76 10.58 29.33 -1.89
C TYR A 76 11.15 29.47 -0.47
N SER A 77 11.48 30.70 -0.06
CA SER A 77 12.13 31.03 1.21
C SER A 77 11.42 32.23 1.85
N PRO A 78 11.24 32.26 3.18
CA PRO A 78 10.73 33.43 3.88
C PRO A 78 11.76 34.56 4.00
N LEU A 79 13.02 34.31 3.60
CA LEU A 79 14.12 35.25 3.71
C LEU A 79 14.06 36.33 2.61
N ASP A 80 14.41 37.56 2.96
CA ASP A 80 14.52 38.62 1.97
C ASP A 80 15.75 38.46 1.06
N SER A 81 15.78 39.17 -0.06
CA SER A 81 16.89 39.07 -1.03
C SER A 81 18.28 39.41 -0.45
N THR A 82 18.36 40.29 0.55
CA THR A 82 19.61 40.63 1.23
C THR A 82 20.03 39.48 2.13
N GLN A 83 19.08 38.93 2.90
CA GLN A 83 19.27 37.77 3.76
C GLN A 83 19.55 36.49 3.00
N LEU A 84 19.23 36.38 1.71
CA LEU A 84 19.68 35.26 0.88
C LEU A 84 21.14 35.44 0.43
N LEU A 85 21.48 36.65 -0.02
CA LEU A 85 22.76 36.92 -0.70
C LEU A 85 23.92 37.22 0.25
N ARG A 86 23.65 37.68 1.47
CA ARG A 86 24.68 38.19 2.40
C ARG A 86 24.36 37.91 3.86
N ASN A 87 25.41 37.66 4.65
CA ASN A 87 25.30 37.53 6.10
C ASN A 87 25.10 38.88 6.81
N ASP A 88 24.95 38.81 8.14
CA ASP A 88 24.72 39.96 9.02
C ASP A 88 25.81 41.05 8.94
N ARG A 89 27.02 40.67 8.48
CA ARG A 89 28.16 41.56 8.26
C ARG A 89 28.37 41.96 6.79
N LEU A 90 27.37 41.70 5.94
CA LEU A 90 27.33 42.03 4.51
C LEU A 90 28.34 41.28 3.64
N PHE A 91 28.98 40.22 4.13
CA PHE A 91 29.80 39.35 3.31
C PHE A 91 28.91 38.44 2.44
N PRO A 92 29.32 38.12 1.19
CA PRO A 92 28.52 37.28 0.30
C PRO A 92 28.35 35.84 0.80
N ARG A 93 27.21 35.25 0.49
CA ARG A 93 27.01 33.79 0.53
C ARG A 93 27.18 33.20 -0.86
N TYR A 94 27.58 31.93 -0.89
CA TYR A 94 27.78 31.18 -2.13
C TYR A 94 26.91 29.94 -2.13
N TYR A 95 26.17 29.73 -3.22
CA TYR A 95 25.50 28.47 -3.53
C TYR A 95 26.28 27.79 -4.64
N VAL A 96 26.73 26.57 -4.39
CA VAL A 96 27.51 25.77 -5.34
C VAL A 96 26.86 24.41 -5.49
N LEU A 97 26.31 24.14 -6.66
CA LEU A 97 25.84 22.81 -7.04
C LEU A 97 27.05 21.93 -7.39
N HIS A 98 26.99 20.63 -7.09
CA HIS A 98 28.02 19.70 -7.54
C HIS A 98 28.19 19.81 -9.07
N PRO A 99 29.43 19.97 -9.60
CA PRO A 99 29.62 20.26 -11.03
C PRO A 99 29.01 19.24 -11.99
N ASN A 100 28.95 17.96 -11.60
CA ASN A 100 28.32 16.90 -12.40
C ASN A 100 26.78 17.02 -12.51
N MET A 101 26.15 17.84 -11.66
CA MET A 101 24.70 18.08 -11.67
C MET A 101 24.28 19.28 -12.52
N SER A 102 25.23 20.07 -13.03
CA SER A 102 24.94 21.27 -13.83
C SER A 102 24.19 20.98 -15.14
N GLY A 103 24.26 19.74 -15.65
CA GLY A 103 23.54 19.27 -16.82
C GLY A 103 22.31 18.41 -16.52
N PHE A 104 21.86 18.35 -15.27
CA PHE A 104 20.71 17.53 -14.89
C PHE A 104 19.45 17.92 -15.67
N ASN A 105 18.78 16.92 -16.22
CA ASN A 105 17.46 17.04 -16.84
C ASN A 105 16.57 15.94 -16.27
N ASN A 106 15.47 16.34 -15.65
CA ASN A 106 14.56 15.41 -15.00
C ASN A 106 13.87 14.45 -15.98
N GLY A 107 13.66 14.84 -17.24
CA GLY A 107 13.11 13.95 -18.27
C GLY A 107 14.05 12.80 -18.66
N THR A 108 15.37 12.98 -18.53
CA THR A 108 16.35 11.91 -18.76
C THR A 108 16.71 11.13 -17.49
N GLY A 109 16.51 11.74 -16.32
CA GLY A 109 16.84 11.17 -15.00
C GLY A 109 18.34 11.07 -14.73
N LEU A 110 18.68 10.59 -13.54
CA LEU A 110 20.05 10.29 -13.11
C LEU A 110 20.35 8.79 -13.21
N ALA A 111 21.60 8.44 -13.52
CA ALA A 111 22.11 7.09 -13.24
C ALA A 111 22.26 6.89 -11.73
N GLU A 112 22.17 5.64 -11.26
CA GLU A 112 22.47 5.31 -9.86
C GLU A 112 23.84 5.85 -9.42
N THR A 113 24.86 5.69 -10.26
CA THR A 113 26.22 6.18 -9.99
C THR A 113 26.34 7.71 -9.95
N ALA A 114 25.33 8.44 -10.44
CA ALA A 114 25.29 9.90 -10.41
C ALA A 114 24.45 10.43 -9.23
N LEU A 115 23.66 9.61 -8.54
CA LEU A 115 22.89 10.02 -7.37
C LEU A 115 23.77 10.57 -6.24
N VAL A 116 24.94 9.96 -6.05
CA VAL A 116 25.91 10.42 -5.05
C VAL A 116 26.38 11.85 -5.29
N ASP A 117 26.18 12.39 -6.49
CA ASP A 117 26.52 13.76 -6.86
C ASP A 117 25.36 14.75 -6.72
N ALA A 118 24.14 14.31 -6.34
CA ALA A 118 22.97 15.15 -6.09
C ALA A 118 23.11 15.99 -4.80
N ARG A 119 24.16 16.81 -4.76
CA ARG A 119 24.64 17.56 -3.60
C ARG A 119 24.87 19.03 -3.95
N PHE A 120 24.76 19.88 -2.94
CA PHE A 120 25.12 21.30 -3.04
C PHE A 120 25.75 21.81 -1.75
N LEU A 121 26.47 22.92 -1.86
CA LEU A 121 27.09 23.63 -0.74
C LEU A 121 26.52 25.04 -0.65
N LEU A 122 26.26 25.46 0.57
CA LEU A 122 26.02 26.85 0.93
C LEU A 122 27.14 27.31 1.84
N ILE A 123 27.92 28.29 1.39
CA ILE A 123 29.14 28.73 2.07
C ILE A 123 28.99 30.18 2.49
N SER A 124 29.24 30.47 3.76
CA SER A 124 29.26 31.80 4.32
C SER A 124 30.44 31.97 5.25
N ASN A 125 31.11 33.13 5.20
CA ASN A 125 32.13 33.49 6.16
C ASN A 125 31.80 34.87 6.74
N ARG A 126 31.72 34.95 8.07
CA ARG A 126 31.27 36.15 8.78
C ARG A 126 32.36 37.20 8.99
N VAL A 127 33.63 36.92 8.68
CA VAL A 127 34.74 37.87 8.88
C VAL A 127 35.49 38.22 7.59
N ALA A 128 35.29 37.46 6.52
CA ALA A 128 35.90 37.70 5.22
C ALA A 128 35.03 37.15 4.10
N ASP A 129 35.31 37.57 2.87
CA ASP A 129 34.73 36.93 1.70
C ASP A 129 35.36 35.54 1.50
N ALA A 130 34.53 34.48 1.51
CA ALA A 130 34.98 33.10 1.34
C ALA A 130 35.47 32.81 -0.09
N ALA A 131 34.87 33.44 -1.10
CA ALA A 131 35.19 33.33 -2.53
C ALA A 131 35.65 31.91 -2.99
N PRO A 132 34.83 30.86 -2.79
CA PRO A 132 35.19 29.49 -3.14
C PRO A 132 35.42 29.34 -4.66
N THR A 133 36.51 28.67 -5.05
CA THR A 133 36.76 28.27 -6.44
C THR A 133 36.45 26.79 -6.59
N ILE A 134 35.28 26.47 -7.14
CA ILE A 134 34.80 25.10 -7.34
C ILE A 134 34.36 24.93 -8.79
N SER A 135 35.13 24.16 -9.56
CA SER A 135 34.95 23.94 -10.99
C SER A 135 34.81 22.46 -11.36
N ASN A 136 35.16 21.55 -10.45
CA ASN A 136 35.10 20.10 -10.64
C ASN A 136 34.74 19.36 -9.34
N GLY A 137 34.39 18.08 -9.44
CA GLY A 137 33.97 17.26 -8.29
C GLY A 137 35.04 17.09 -7.21
N THR A 138 36.34 17.13 -7.55
CA THR A 138 37.44 17.05 -6.56
C THR A 138 37.50 18.30 -5.69
N GLU A 139 37.40 19.48 -6.32
CA GLU A 139 37.32 20.76 -5.61
C GLU A 139 36.05 20.83 -4.75
N PHE A 140 34.92 20.38 -5.27
CA PHE A 140 33.68 20.30 -4.50
C PHE A 140 33.86 19.39 -3.27
N THR A 141 34.44 18.20 -3.45
CA THR A 141 34.68 17.24 -2.36
C THR A 141 35.61 17.83 -1.29
N THR A 142 36.58 18.64 -1.69
CA THR A 142 37.49 19.33 -0.75
C THR A 142 36.73 20.30 0.16
N TRP A 143 35.79 21.07 -0.39
CA TRP A 143 34.92 21.95 0.40
C TRP A 143 33.87 21.16 1.20
N TRP A 144 33.32 20.10 0.62
CA TRP A 144 32.38 19.20 1.28
C TRP A 144 32.98 18.57 2.54
N SER A 145 34.25 18.16 2.51
CA SER A 145 34.94 17.58 3.66
C SER A 145 35.71 18.60 4.52
N MET A 146 35.51 19.90 4.31
CA MET A 146 36.24 20.93 5.07
C MET A 146 35.81 20.90 6.53
N ASP A 147 36.79 20.85 7.43
CA ASP A 147 36.59 20.94 8.88
C ASP A 147 36.40 22.41 9.28
N GLU A 148 35.19 22.78 9.69
CA GLU A 148 34.85 24.15 10.11
C GLU A 148 35.43 24.48 11.50
N SER A 149 35.84 23.49 12.29
CA SER A 149 36.40 23.73 13.64
C SER A 149 37.71 24.52 13.61
N VAL A 150 38.43 24.49 12.49
CA VAL A 150 39.66 25.29 12.31
C VAL A 150 39.37 26.75 11.95
N ASN A 151 38.15 27.08 11.57
CA ASN A 151 37.70 28.44 11.26
C ASN A 151 36.25 28.67 11.72
N PRO A 152 36.03 29.07 12.99
CA PRO A 152 34.69 29.13 13.59
C PRO A 152 33.76 30.21 13.01
N GLU A 153 34.27 31.06 12.11
CA GLU A 153 33.49 32.08 11.40
C GLU A 153 33.10 31.65 9.97
N LEU A 154 33.60 30.49 9.51
CA LEU A 154 33.21 29.84 8.27
C LEU A 154 32.12 28.82 8.57
N HIS A 155 31.00 28.97 7.87
CA HIS A 155 29.83 28.11 7.98
C HIS A 155 29.51 27.50 6.62
N ILE A 156 29.38 26.18 6.57
CA ILE A 156 29.13 25.40 5.37
C ILE A 156 27.93 24.48 5.62
N TYR A 157 26.80 24.81 5.00
CA TYR A 157 25.70 23.85 4.92
C TYR A 157 25.90 22.91 3.74
N ARG A 158 25.69 21.60 4.00
CA ARG A 158 25.93 20.50 3.07
C ARG A 158 24.61 19.84 2.73
N GLY A 159 24.01 20.21 1.61
CA GLY A 159 22.77 19.61 1.15
C GLY A 159 23.04 18.35 0.33
N ASN A 160 22.41 17.23 0.71
CA ASN A 160 22.37 16.01 -0.10
C ASN A 160 20.91 15.66 -0.40
N LEU A 161 20.54 15.67 -1.67
CA LEU A 161 19.18 15.42 -2.13
C LEU A 161 19.06 14.11 -2.92
N ALA A 162 20.04 13.21 -2.81
CA ALA A 162 20.01 11.91 -3.49
C ALA A 162 18.73 11.11 -3.18
N SER A 163 18.30 11.11 -1.92
CA SER A 163 17.07 10.43 -1.45
C SER A 163 15.77 11.09 -1.92
N THR A 164 15.84 12.31 -2.45
CA THR A 164 14.65 12.95 -3.06
C THR A 164 14.34 12.35 -4.43
N PHE A 165 15.26 11.62 -5.05
CA PHE A 165 15.00 10.99 -6.33
C PHE A 165 14.41 9.59 -6.14
N LEU A 166 13.40 9.27 -6.95
CA LEU A 166 12.70 8.01 -6.99
C LEU A 166 13.15 7.20 -8.21
N ARG A 167 13.31 5.90 -8.02
CA ARG A 167 13.71 4.98 -9.07
C ARG A 167 12.54 4.72 -10.03
N VAL A 168 12.83 4.83 -11.32
CA VAL A 168 11.96 4.38 -12.40
C VAL A 168 12.69 3.26 -13.12
N SER A 169 12.14 2.05 -13.06
CA SER A 169 12.62 0.89 -13.79
C SER A 169 11.59 0.53 -14.86
N LEU A 170 12.00 0.55 -16.14
CA LEU A 170 11.17 0.14 -17.26
C LEU A 170 11.83 -1.02 -17.99
N SER A 171 11.09 -2.11 -18.17
CA SER A 171 11.50 -3.27 -18.94
C SER A 171 10.57 -3.49 -20.14
N ALA A 172 10.94 -4.42 -21.02
CA ALA A 172 10.02 -4.96 -22.01
C ALA A 172 10.32 -6.43 -22.29
N VAL A 173 9.26 -7.21 -22.46
CA VAL A 173 9.33 -8.64 -22.82
C VAL A 173 9.29 -8.84 -24.34
N GLY A 174 8.86 -7.82 -25.09
CA GLY A 174 8.76 -7.87 -26.54
C GLY A 174 9.06 -6.57 -27.27
N ASN A 175 8.85 -6.58 -28.58
CA ASN A 175 8.98 -5.39 -29.42
C ASN A 175 7.73 -4.53 -29.30
N GLY A 176 7.93 -3.22 -29.23
CA GLY A 176 6.86 -2.26 -29.22
C GLY A 176 6.96 -1.34 -28.02
N GLY A 177 5.90 -0.55 -27.82
CA GLY A 177 5.86 0.43 -26.75
C GLY A 177 6.79 1.61 -27.01
N SER A 178 6.39 2.75 -26.48
CA SER A 178 7.19 3.94 -26.40
C SER A 178 6.81 4.69 -25.13
N PHE A 179 7.72 5.52 -24.63
CA PHE A 179 7.47 6.24 -23.40
C PHE A 179 8.13 7.61 -23.39
N GLN A 180 7.52 8.50 -22.62
CA GLN A 180 7.95 9.87 -22.39
C GLN A 180 8.01 10.09 -20.88
N ILE A 181 9.11 10.68 -20.41
CA ILE A 181 9.31 10.99 -18.99
C ILE A 181 9.50 12.49 -18.86
N GLY A 182 8.69 13.14 -18.02
CA GLY A 182 8.74 14.59 -17.81
C GLY A 182 8.64 15.39 -19.12
N GLY A 183 7.82 14.94 -20.07
CA GLY A 183 7.68 15.57 -21.38
C GLY A 183 8.84 15.33 -22.36
N THR A 184 9.86 14.55 -22.01
CA THR A 184 10.98 14.19 -22.90
C THR A 184 10.77 12.79 -23.44
N THR A 185 10.68 12.63 -24.77
CA THR A 185 10.56 11.30 -25.39
C THR A 185 11.88 10.57 -25.22
N THR A 186 11.87 9.50 -24.43
CA THR A 186 13.10 8.79 -24.03
C THR A 186 13.32 7.54 -24.90
N HIS A 187 12.25 6.89 -25.36
CA HIS A 187 12.35 5.77 -26.31
C HIS A 187 11.13 5.69 -27.23
N SER A 188 11.36 5.53 -28.55
CA SER A 188 10.31 5.60 -29.59
C SER A 188 10.78 5.00 -30.94
N SER A 189 11.27 3.75 -30.95
CA SER A 189 11.89 3.14 -32.14
C SER A 189 11.27 1.80 -32.59
N GLY A 190 10.23 1.30 -31.91
CA GLY A 190 9.50 0.08 -32.28
C GLY A 190 10.26 -1.25 -32.19
N GLY A 191 11.49 -1.25 -31.67
CA GLY A 191 12.21 -2.47 -31.28
C GLY A 191 11.97 -2.83 -29.81
N THR A 192 12.62 -3.89 -29.31
CA THR A 192 12.62 -4.21 -27.88
C THR A 192 13.16 -3.02 -27.11
N LEU A 193 12.38 -2.53 -26.13
CA LEU A 193 12.81 -1.41 -25.29
C LEU A 193 14.06 -1.84 -24.52
N ALA A 194 15.11 -1.04 -24.61
CA ALA A 194 16.27 -1.24 -23.75
C ALA A 194 15.82 -0.99 -22.29
N PRO A 195 16.25 -1.82 -21.32
CA PRO A 195 15.97 -1.57 -19.91
C PRO A 195 16.34 -0.15 -19.54
N TYR A 196 15.41 0.55 -18.90
CA TYR A 196 15.58 1.92 -18.47
C TYR A 196 15.52 1.95 -16.95
N GLU A 197 16.67 2.16 -16.31
CA GLU A 197 16.74 2.30 -14.86
C GLU A 197 17.41 3.63 -14.54
N ARG A 198 16.59 4.60 -14.10
CA ARG A 198 17.02 5.97 -13.80
C ARG A 198 16.26 6.51 -12.60
N TYR A 199 16.82 7.57 -12.01
CA TYR A 199 16.25 8.23 -10.84
C TYR A 199 15.72 9.61 -11.22
N HIS A 200 14.48 9.88 -10.85
CA HIS A 200 13.71 11.06 -11.23
C HIS A 200 13.12 11.73 -9.99
N LEU A 201 12.72 13.00 -10.10
CA LEU A 201 12.11 13.70 -8.98
C LEU A 201 10.62 13.32 -8.80
N PRO A 202 10.08 13.33 -7.58
CA PRO A 202 8.65 13.21 -7.33
C PRO A 202 7.85 14.22 -8.16
N GLY A 203 6.66 13.81 -8.61
CA GLY A 203 5.84 14.58 -9.55
C GLY A 203 6.26 14.47 -11.01
N THR A 204 7.27 13.64 -11.33
CA THR A 204 7.60 13.39 -12.74
C THR A 204 6.48 12.59 -13.41
N ILE A 205 5.91 13.13 -14.48
CA ILE A 205 4.91 12.40 -15.28
C ILE A 205 5.62 11.35 -16.15
N LEU A 206 5.26 10.09 -15.93
CA LEU A 206 5.57 8.97 -16.81
C LEU A 206 4.39 8.79 -17.76
N SER A 207 4.64 8.83 -19.07
CA SER A 207 3.63 8.61 -20.09
C SER A 207 4.05 7.44 -20.95
N PHE A 208 3.16 6.48 -21.09
CA PHE A 208 3.38 5.24 -21.80
C PHE A 208 2.42 5.15 -22.98
N ASP A 209 2.97 4.90 -24.15
CA ASP A 209 2.24 4.71 -25.39
C ASP A 209 2.56 3.31 -25.91
N GLU A 210 1.55 2.55 -26.28
CA GLU A 210 1.70 1.19 -26.79
C GLU A 210 2.25 1.15 -28.22
N ALA A 211 2.10 2.24 -28.95
CA ALA A 211 2.64 2.39 -30.27
C ALA A 211 4.17 2.44 -30.26
N ASN A 212 4.75 1.98 -31.38
CA ASN A 212 6.19 2.05 -31.65
C ASN A 212 6.75 3.48 -31.68
N THR A 213 5.87 4.48 -31.85
CA THR A 213 6.24 5.89 -31.89
C THR A 213 5.35 6.65 -30.94
N PHE A 214 5.98 7.37 -30.02
CA PHE A 214 5.25 8.09 -28.98
C PHE A 214 4.37 9.18 -29.60
N GLY A 215 3.08 9.11 -29.31
CA GLY A 215 2.04 9.99 -29.79
C GLY A 215 1.07 10.35 -28.66
N THR A 216 0.05 9.53 -28.45
CA THR A 216 -0.97 9.78 -27.41
C THR A 216 -0.86 8.66 -26.39
N PRO A 217 -0.47 8.93 -25.13
CA PRO A 217 -0.26 7.87 -24.16
C PRO A 217 -1.59 7.20 -23.77
N GLU A 218 -1.60 5.87 -23.71
CA GLU A 218 -2.69 5.08 -23.14
C GLU A 218 -2.63 5.07 -21.60
N LEU A 219 -1.43 5.17 -21.02
CA LEU A 219 -1.22 5.18 -19.57
C LEU A 219 -0.35 6.37 -19.17
N GLN A 220 -0.80 7.10 -18.14
CA GLN A 220 -0.02 8.17 -17.51
C GLN A 220 0.01 7.97 -15.99
N VAL A 221 1.19 8.07 -15.41
CA VAL A 221 1.44 7.88 -13.99
C VAL A 221 2.29 9.04 -13.48
N VAL A 222 1.92 9.60 -12.34
CA VAL A 222 2.75 10.59 -11.64
C VAL A 222 3.66 9.84 -10.68
N LEU A 223 4.96 10.11 -10.74
CA LEU A 223 5.95 9.45 -9.91
C LEU A 223 5.86 9.96 -8.46
N THR A 224 5.37 9.14 -7.54
CA THR A 224 5.28 9.46 -6.10
C THR A 224 6.09 8.51 -5.21
N SER A 225 6.43 7.34 -5.72
CA SER A 225 7.33 6.36 -5.10
C SER A 225 8.26 5.78 -6.17
N ASP A 226 9.18 4.90 -5.77
CA ASP A 226 9.83 4.01 -6.72
C ASP A 226 8.76 3.22 -7.50
N VAL A 227 8.95 3.09 -8.81
CA VAL A 227 8.03 2.37 -9.69
C VAL A 227 8.77 1.49 -10.67
N GLU A 228 8.10 0.41 -11.03
CA GLU A 228 8.54 -0.50 -12.06
C GLU A 228 7.39 -0.75 -13.04
N PHE A 229 7.68 -0.64 -14.34
CA PHE A 229 6.75 -0.97 -15.41
C PHE A 229 7.41 -1.86 -16.46
N GLU A 230 6.62 -2.72 -17.04
CA GLU A 230 7.00 -3.61 -18.11
C GLU A 230 6.08 -3.37 -19.31
N PHE A 231 6.68 -3.30 -20.50
CA PHE A 231 5.94 -3.40 -21.74
C PHE A 231 5.90 -4.84 -22.24
N ASP A 232 4.70 -5.40 -22.35
CA ASP A 232 4.49 -6.70 -22.97
C ASP A 232 3.47 -6.59 -24.12
N PRO A 233 3.91 -6.81 -25.38
CA PRO A 233 3.00 -6.75 -26.53
C PRO A 233 1.97 -7.90 -26.55
N ALA A 234 2.11 -8.93 -25.70
CA ALA A 234 1.12 -10.00 -25.55
C ALA A 234 -0.16 -9.53 -24.85
N CYS A 235 -0.13 -8.41 -24.13
CA CYS A 235 -1.29 -7.86 -23.45
C CYS A 235 -2.34 -7.29 -24.42
N GLU A 236 -3.58 -7.19 -23.95
CA GLU A 236 -4.63 -6.48 -24.68
C GLU A 236 -4.23 -5.03 -24.93
N ALA A 237 -4.59 -4.50 -26.10
CA ALA A 237 -4.41 -3.08 -26.40
C ALA A 237 -5.10 -2.21 -25.31
N GLY A 238 -4.37 -1.22 -24.83
CA GLY A 238 -4.68 -0.38 -23.66
C GLY A 238 -4.18 -0.93 -22.32
N LYS A 239 -3.46 -2.06 -22.29
CA LYS A 239 -2.89 -2.71 -21.09
C LYS A 239 -1.47 -3.27 -21.29
N GLN A 240 -0.80 -2.96 -22.39
CA GLN A 240 0.54 -3.47 -22.70
C GLN A 240 1.63 -2.89 -21.79
N TRP A 241 1.36 -1.75 -21.16
CA TRP A 241 2.17 -1.24 -20.06
C TRP A 241 1.54 -1.62 -18.73
N HIS A 242 2.27 -2.38 -17.91
CA HIS A 242 1.80 -2.91 -16.62
C HIS A 242 2.96 -2.98 -15.62
N VAL A 243 2.69 -3.26 -14.35
CA VAL A 243 3.75 -3.50 -13.35
C VAL A 243 4.32 -4.91 -13.59
N PRO A 244 5.64 -5.14 -13.53
CA PRO A 244 6.19 -6.48 -13.73
C PRO A 244 5.65 -7.48 -12.71
N GLY A 245 5.48 -8.73 -13.15
CA GLY A 245 4.82 -9.76 -12.36
C GLY A 245 3.30 -9.67 -12.31
N VAL A 246 2.70 -8.56 -12.78
CA VAL A 246 1.28 -8.52 -13.14
C VAL A 246 1.16 -9.08 -14.56
N GLU A 247 0.81 -10.34 -14.69
CA GLU A 247 0.55 -10.94 -15.99
C GLU A 247 -0.67 -10.24 -16.64
N CYS A 248 -0.60 -10.03 -17.94
CA CYS A 248 -1.51 -9.15 -18.64
C CYS A 248 -2.93 -9.68 -18.78
N GLY A 249 -3.70 -9.38 -17.75
CA GLY A 249 -5.06 -9.84 -17.49
C GLY A 249 -5.11 -10.16 -16.02
N GLY A 250 -5.81 -9.35 -15.22
CA GLY A 250 -5.83 -9.52 -13.76
C GLY A 250 -5.98 -10.99 -13.41
N GLU A 251 -5.00 -11.55 -12.69
CA GLU A 251 -4.78 -12.99 -12.47
C GLU A 251 -5.66 -13.87 -13.38
N PRO A 252 -5.14 -14.25 -14.56
CA PRO A 252 -5.95 -14.94 -15.55
C PRO A 252 -6.57 -16.18 -14.91
N ALA A 253 -7.79 -16.52 -15.32
CA ALA A 253 -8.37 -17.79 -14.91
C ALA A 253 -7.34 -18.90 -15.14
N GLN A 254 -6.98 -19.58 -14.06
CA GLN A 254 -6.08 -20.71 -14.10
C GLN A 254 -6.93 -21.95 -14.30
N PHE A 255 -6.39 -22.86 -15.07
CA PHE A 255 -6.95 -24.19 -15.17
C PHE A 255 -6.18 -25.10 -14.23
N TRP A 256 -6.88 -25.73 -13.29
CA TRP A 256 -6.28 -26.71 -12.40
C TRP A 256 -6.54 -28.10 -12.95
N LEU A 257 -5.52 -28.94 -12.88
CA LEU A 257 -5.58 -30.31 -13.36
C LEU A 257 -4.95 -31.29 -12.38
N THR A 258 -5.41 -32.54 -12.46
CA THR A 258 -4.75 -33.70 -11.86
C THR A 258 -4.41 -34.71 -12.96
N THR A 259 -3.42 -35.55 -12.71
CA THR A 259 -2.98 -36.60 -13.63
C THR A 259 -3.15 -37.98 -13.01
N TRP A 260 -3.32 -39.00 -13.84
CA TRP A 260 -3.48 -40.37 -13.36
C TRP A 260 -2.24 -40.91 -12.63
N GLY A 261 -1.04 -40.46 -12.99
CA GLY A 261 0.21 -40.82 -12.31
C GLY A 261 1.00 -39.60 -11.87
N ALA A 262 2.31 -39.79 -11.71
CA ALA A 262 3.27 -38.77 -11.29
C ALA A 262 4.15 -38.34 -12.48
N PRO A 263 3.75 -37.32 -13.27
CA PRO A 263 4.56 -36.81 -14.36
C PRO A 263 5.93 -36.34 -13.83
N THR A 264 7.00 -36.64 -14.55
CA THR A 264 8.37 -36.26 -14.13
C THR A 264 8.98 -35.21 -15.05
N GLY A 265 9.85 -34.37 -14.49
CA GLY A 265 10.66 -33.42 -15.26
C GLY A 265 9.91 -32.25 -15.88
N LYS A 266 8.74 -31.87 -15.34
CA LYS A 266 7.97 -30.72 -15.83
C LYS A 266 8.53 -29.43 -15.25
N SER A 267 8.72 -28.43 -16.11
CA SER A 267 9.19 -27.10 -15.67
C SER A 267 8.11 -26.42 -14.81
N GLY A 268 8.52 -25.75 -13.73
CA GLY A 268 7.62 -25.00 -12.84
C GLY A 268 7.02 -25.78 -11.66
N VAL A 269 7.18 -27.12 -11.62
CA VAL A 269 6.73 -27.96 -10.49
C VAL A 269 7.87 -28.90 -10.08
N GLY A 270 8.30 -28.82 -8.82
CA GLY A 270 9.42 -29.63 -8.30
C GLY A 270 9.08 -31.12 -8.15
N THR A 271 7.90 -31.41 -7.63
CA THR A 271 7.36 -32.78 -7.45
C THR A 271 5.88 -32.78 -7.81
N TRP A 272 5.46 -33.72 -8.64
CA TRP A 272 4.06 -33.91 -9.04
C TRP A 272 3.67 -35.37 -8.80
N ASN A 273 2.76 -35.62 -7.84
CA ASN A 273 2.13 -36.92 -7.63
C ASN A 273 0.74 -36.98 -8.29
N ASN A 274 0.11 -38.15 -8.28
CA ASN A 274 -1.19 -38.45 -8.89
C ASN A 274 -2.41 -37.81 -8.19
N ASP A 275 -2.22 -37.14 -7.06
CA ASP A 275 -3.27 -36.57 -6.22
C ASP A 275 -3.06 -35.06 -5.98
N MET A 276 -2.02 -34.51 -6.60
CA MET A 276 -1.68 -33.10 -6.58
C MET A 276 -2.46 -32.37 -7.66
N MET A 277 -3.14 -31.31 -7.26
CA MET A 277 -3.74 -30.33 -8.14
C MET A 277 -2.68 -29.32 -8.54
N ILE A 278 -2.46 -29.22 -9.84
CA ILE A 278 -1.48 -28.35 -10.47
C ILE A 278 -2.22 -27.32 -11.30
N ALA A 279 -1.89 -26.04 -11.15
CA ALA A 279 -2.30 -25.02 -12.11
C ALA A 279 -1.47 -25.12 -13.37
N TYR A 280 -2.12 -24.95 -14.52
CA TYR A 280 -1.46 -24.58 -15.76
C TYR A 280 -1.89 -23.17 -16.14
N GLY A 281 -0.89 -22.30 -16.35
CA GLY A 281 -1.15 -20.88 -16.57
C GLY A 281 0.05 -20.15 -17.12
N GLU A 282 0.01 -18.83 -17.00
CA GLU A 282 1.07 -17.90 -17.41
C GLU A 282 2.39 -18.08 -16.57
N PRO A 283 3.53 -17.51 -17.02
CA PRO A 283 3.71 -16.69 -18.22
C PRO A 283 3.72 -17.52 -19.52
N GLY A 284 3.34 -16.86 -20.62
CA GLY A 284 3.31 -17.41 -21.97
C GLY A 284 2.14 -18.35 -22.25
N LEU A 285 0.97 -18.17 -21.59
CA LEU A 285 -0.19 -19.04 -21.78
C LEU A 285 -0.83 -18.81 -23.16
N THR A 286 -0.54 -19.69 -24.11
CA THR A 286 -1.24 -19.75 -25.40
C THR A 286 -1.92 -21.10 -25.53
N PHE A 287 -3.16 -21.11 -25.97
CA PHE A 287 -3.91 -22.32 -26.25
C PHE A 287 -3.97 -22.58 -27.76
N GLU A 288 -4.45 -23.76 -28.14
CA GLU A 288 -4.55 -24.20 -29.54
C GLU A 288 -5.53 -23.34 -30.38
N SER A 289 -5.04 -22.26 -30.99
CA SER A 289 -5.82 -21.44 -31.93
C SER A 289 -5.70 -21.94 -33.38
N GLY A 290 -6.22 -23.14 -33.63
CA GLY A 290 -6.38 -23.71 -34.98
C GLY A 290 -5.38 -24.84 -35.32
N PRO A 291 -5.28 -25.29 -36.58
CA PRO A 291 -4.57 -26.54 -36.95
C PRO A 291 -3.03 -26.50 -36.82
N ALA A 292 -2.48 -25.33 -36.49
CA ALA A 292 -1.04 -25.09 -36.33
C ALA A 292 -0.77 -24.23 -35.08
N GLY A 293 -1.71 -24.24 -34.13
CA GLY A 293 -1.48 -23.66 -32.81
C GLY A 293 -0.38 -24.44 -32.10
N THR A 294 0.11 -23.84 -31.02
CA THR A 294 0.99 -24.52 -30.06
C THR A 294 0.55 -24.13 -28.67
N THR A 295 0.38 -25.12 -27.80
CA THR A 295 0.05 -24.87 -26.40
C THR A 295 1.32 -24.44 -25.66
N ALA A 296 1.29 -23.29 -25.02
CA ALA A 296 2.38 -22.78 -24.20
C ALA A 296 1.84 -22.30 -22.86
N GLY A 297 2.72 -22.23 -21.86
CA GLY A 297 2.38 -21.94 -20.47
C GLY A 297 3.30 -22.67 -19.51
N THR A 298 3.08 -22.45 -18.22
CA THR A 298 3.90 -22.99 -17.14
C THR A 298 3.01 -23.73 -16.13
N PHE A 299 3.44 -24.92 -15.71
CA PHE A 299 2.82 -25.60 -14.57
C PHE A 299 3.23 -24.93 -13.26
N ARG A 300 2.28 -24.73 -12.34
CA ARG A 300 2.51 -24.16 -11.00
C ARG A 300 1.80 -25.01 -9.94
N GLY A 301 2.49 -25.31 -8.85
CA GLY A 301 1.93 -26.09 -7.76
C GLY A 301 2.98 -26.77 -6.89
N PRO A 302 2.56 -27.62 -5.94
CA PRO A 302 1.17 -28.05 -5.72
C PRO A 302 0.28 -26.94 -5.17
N LEU A 303 -0.95 -26.86 -5.65
CA LEU A 303 -1.99 -25.99 -5.07
C LEU A 303 -2.74 -26.70 -3.94
N VAL A 304 -2.98 -27.99 -4.15
CA VAL A 304 -3.64 -28.92 -3.22
C VAL A 304 -2.97 -30.27 -3.41
N ASP A 305 -2.68 -30.97 -2.31
CA ASP A 305 -2.22 -32.36 -2.36
C ASP A 305 -3.16 -33.21 -1.49
N LEU A 306 -4.15 -33.86 -2.12
CA LEU A 306 -5.11 -34.66 -1.36
C LEU A 306 -4.51 -35.99 -0.87
N GLN A 307 -3.35 -36.41 -1.39
CA GLN A 307 -2.64 -37.58 -0.87
C GLN A 307 -2.17 -37.38 0.57
N GLU A 308 -1.88 -36.12 0.97
CA GLU A 308 -1.55 -35.81 2.38
C GLU A 308 -2.68 -36.17 3.34
N PHE A 309 -3.92 -36.16 2.84
CA PHE A 309 -5.10 -36.54 3.60
C PHE A 309 -5.54 -37.99 3.36
N GLY A 310 -4.79 -38.74 2.56
CA GLY A 310 -5.02 -40.16 2.32
C GLY A 310 -5.64 -40.51 0.98
N ALA A 311 -5.89 -39.55 0.08
CA ALA A 311 -6.39 -39.83 -1.26
C ALA A 311 -5.47 -40.79 -2.04
N SER A 312 -6.04 -41.48 -3.03
CA SER A 312 -5.33 -42.48 -3.82
C SER A 312 -5.16 -42.10 -5.29
N VAL A 313 -6.23 -41.74 -6.00
CA VAL A 313 -6.21 -41.07 -7.32
C VAL A 313 -7.49 -40.26 -7.41
N VAL A 314 -7.36 -38.94 -7.49
CA VAL A 314 -8.49 -38.02 -7.66
C VAL A 314 -8.97 -38.04 -9.11
N GLU A 315 -10.06 -38.78 -9.40
CA GLU A 315 -10.62 -38.93 -10.76
C GLU A 315 -11.53 -37.77 -11.17
N SER A 316 -12.02 -36.96 -10.22
CA SER A 316 -12.89 -35.83 -10.50
C SER A 316 -12.51 -34.65 -9.64
N LEU A 317 -12.59 -33.45 -10.21
CA LEU A 317 -12.27 -32.21 -9.54
C LEU A 317 -13.23 -31.11 -9.98
N HIS A 318 -13.81 -30.39 -9.02
CA HIS A 318 -14.51 -29.14 -9.28
C HIS A 318 -14.25 -28.15 -8.14
N PHE A 319 -13.84 -26.94 -8.48
CA PHE A 319 -13.66 -25.83 -7.55
C PHE A 319 -14.97 -25.04 -7.45
N VAL A 320 -15.51 -24.91 -6.24
CA VAL A 320 -16.74 -24.15 -6.01
C VAL A 320 -16.42 -22.65 -6.00
N SER A 321 -16.92 -21.92 -6.99
CA SER A 321 -16.69 -20.49 -7.16
C SER A 321 -17.62 -19.59 -6.34
N ARG A 322 -18.74 -20.11 -5.83
CA ARG A 322 -19.68 -19.38 -4.98
C ARG A 322 -20.44 -20.26 -4.00
N ASP A 323 -20.95 -19.63 -2.95
CA ASP A 323 -21.87 -20.28 -2.02
C ASP A 323 -23.15 -20.79 -2.71
N ILE A 324 -23.51 -22.05 -2.46
CA ILE A 324 -24.73 -22.66 -2.99
C ILE A 324 -25.23 -23.82 -2.13
N THR A 325 -26.55 -23.92 -1.96
CA THR A 325 -27.20 -25.06 -1.28
C THR A 325 -27.58 -26.13 -2.29
N ILE A 326 -27.15 -27.36 -2.04
CA ILE A 326 -27.43 -28.55 -2.85
C ILE A 326 -28.53 -29.39 -2.22
N GLY A 327 -29.45 -29.89 -3.05
CA GLY A 327 -30.61 -30.67 -2.63
C GLY A 327 -31.78 -29.80 -2.18
N THR A 328 -32.84 -30.45 -1.71
CA THR A 328 -34.09 -29.81 -1.28
C THR A 328 -34.67 -30.50 -0.04
N GLY A 329 -35.50 -29.79 0.72
CA GLY A 329 -36.18 -30.37 1.89
C GLY A 329 -35.26 -30.53 3.10
N ALA A 330 -35.26 -31.70 3.73
CA ALA A 330 -34.54 -31.93 4.99
C ALA A 330 -33.08 -32.37 4.82
N ASN A 331 -32.68 -32.82 3.62
CA ASN A 331 -31.35 -33.32 3.33
C ASN A 331 -30.70 -32.39 2.30
N THR A 332 -30.03 -31.35 2.80
CA THR A 332 -29.32 -30.36 2.01
C THR A 332 -27.88 -30.24 2.48
N VAL A 333 -26.99 -29.87 1.56
CA VAL A 333 -25.59 -29.56 1.87
C VAL A 333 -25.30 -28.15 1.36
N ASP A 334 -24.79 -27.29 2.24
CA ASP A 334 -24.34 -25.95 1.86
C ASP A 334 -22.87 -26.01 1.44
N LEU A 335 -22.61 -25.72 0.17
CA LEU A 335 -21.28 -25.51 -0.38
C LEU A 335 -20.88 -24.04 -0.24
N LYS A 336 -19.59 -23.82 -0.05
CA LYS A 336 -18.97 -22.51 0.11
C LYS A 336 -17.96 -22.25 -0.99
N ALA A 337 -17.81 -20.98 -1.36
CA ALA A 337 -16.73 -20.57 -2.26
C ALA A 337 -15.38 -21.06 -1.73
N GLY A 338 -14.57 -21.66 -2.60
CA GLY A 338 -13.30 -22.30 -2.24
C GLY A 338 -13.42 -23.75 -1.77
N ASP A 339 -14.62 -24.33 -1.65
CA ASP A 339 -14.75 -25.78 -1.47
C ASP A 339 -14.24 -26.53 -2.72
N ILE A 340 -13.69 -27.72 -2.49
CA ILE A 340 -13.28 -28.64 -3.55
C ILE A 340 -14.20 -29.84 -3.54
N LEU A 341 -14.81 -30.14 -4.69
CA LEU A 341 -15.58 -31.37 -4.90
C LEU A 341 -14.71 -32.38 -5.62
N ALA A 342 -14.68 -33.61 -5.10
CA ALA A 342 -13.86 -34.66 -5.68
C ALA A 342 -14.46 -36.06 -5.52
N SER A 343 -13.96 -36.99 -6.33
CA SER A 343 -14.15 -38.44 -6.20
C SER A 343 -12.80 -39.14 -6.31
N ASP A 344 -12.68 -40.32 -5.70
CA ASP A 344 -11.47 -41.13 -5.73
C ASP A 344 -11.69 -42.42 -6.51
N ILE A 345 -10.63 -42.96 -7.12
CA ILE A 345 -10.72 -44.23 -7.85
C ILE A 345 -10.94 -45.45 -6.95
N HIS A 346 -10.55 -45.37 -5.67
CA HIS A 346 -10.68 -46.45 -4.71
C HIS A 346 -11.44 -46.02 -3.46
N ASP A 347 -11.93 -47.01 -2.72
CA ASP A 347 -12.43 -46.78 -1.37
C ASP A 347 -11.30 -46.29 -0.46
N VAL A 348 -11.49 -45.14 0.15
CA VAL A 348 -10.43 -44.42 0.86
C VAL A 348 -10.97 -43.74 2.12
N THR A 349 -10.11 -43.60 3.13
CA THR A 349 -10.44 -42.82 4.33
C THR A 349 -9.64 -41.52 4.30
N MET A 350 -10.32 -40.42 4.00
CA MET A 350 -9.75 -39.08 4.06
C MET A 350 -9.62 -38.65 5.51
N THR A 351 -8.46 -38.10 5.88
CA THR A 351 -8.16 -37.67 7.25
C THR A 351 -7.48 -36.30 7.24
N SER A 352 -8.15 -35.32 7.85
CA SER A 352 -7.58 -34.01 8.20
C SER A 352 -8.07 -33.65 9.62
N HIS A 353 -8.82 -32.55 9.80
CA HIS A 353 -9.45 -32.24 11.10
C HIS A 353 -10.57 -33.20 11.49
N ASN A 354 -11.07 -33.96 10.51
CA ASN A 354 -11.99 -35.07 10.71
C ASN A 354 -11.57 -36.25 9.84
N SER A 355 -12.29 -37.35 9.97
CA SER A 355 -12.12 -38.53 9.13
C SER A 355 -13.42 -38.83 8.40
N LEU A 356 -13.33 -39.08 7.10
CA LEU A 356 -14.45 -39.47 6.24
C LEU A 356 -14.03 -40.68 5.41
N PHE A 357 -14.81 -41.76 5.51
CA PHE A 357 -14.72 -42.88 4.57
C PHE A 357 -15.56 -42.57 3.34
N VAL A 358 -14.98 -42.74 2.15
CA VAL A 358 -15.64 -42.56 0.85
C VAL A 358 -15.37 -43.80 0.00
N GLU A 359 -16.38 -44.26 -0.72
CA GLU A 359 -16.27 -45.33 -1.72
C GLU A 359 -15.98 -44.74 -3.10
N GLU A 360 -15.52 -45.55 -4.05
CA GLU A 360 -15.19 -45.11 -5.43
C GLU A 360 -16.36 -44.46 -6.21
N LYS A 361 -17.59 -44.64 -5.71
CA LYS A 361 -18.85 -44.13 -6.29
C LYS A 361 -19.33 -42.83 -5.65
N ASP A 362 -18.62 -42.32 -4.65
CA ASP A 362 -19.05 -41.16 -3.86
C ASP A 362 -18.46 -39.85 -4.40
N VAL A 363 -19.14 -38.75 -4.09
CA VAL A 363 -18.61 -37.39 -4.26
C VAL A 363 -18.50 -36.76 -2.89
N TYR A 364 -17.31 -36.30 -2.53
CA TYR A 364 -17.03 -35.66 -1.26
C TYR A 364 -16.59 -34.21 -1.45
N VAL A 365 -16.69 -33.44 -0.37
CA VAL A 365 -16.22 -32.06 -0.30
C VAL A 365 -15.02 -32.00 0.62
N PHE A 366 -13.96 -31.32 0.16
CA PHE A 366 -12.92 -30.79 1.03
C PHE A 366 -13.15 -29.29 1.20
N ARG A 367 -13.44 -28.88 2.43
CA ARG A 367 -13.54 -27.47 2.80
C ARG A 367 -12.24 -27.06 3.50
N PRO A 368 -11.45 -26.13 2.94
CA PRO A 368 -10.25 -25.66 3.61
C PRO A 368 -10.64 -24.94 4.92
N TRP A 369 -9.82 -25.08 5.96
CA TRP A 369 -10.07 -24.37 7.22
C TRP A 369 -9.92 -22.86 7.05
N LYS A 370 -9.02 -22.46 6.15
CA LYS A 370 -8.77 -21.07 5.74
C LYS A 370 -8.97 -20.95 4.22
N PRO A 371 -9.87 -20.09 3.74
CA PRO A 371 -10.08 -19.91 2.30
C PRO A 371 -8.78 -19.66 1.53
N GLY A 372 -8.58 -20.40 0.43
CA GLY A 372 -7.38 -20.33 -0.41
C GLY A 372 -6.15 -21.09 0.12
N ASP A 373 -6.21 -21.66 1.32
CA ASP A 373 -5.15 -22.51 1.90
C ASP A 373 -5.68 -23.93 2.10
N TYR A 374 -5.26 -24.84 1.21
CA TYR A 374 -5.71 -26.22 1.17
C TYR A 374 -4.82 -27.19 1.95
N SER A 375 -3.87 -26.69 2.74
CA SER A 375 -3.00 -27.52 3.59
C SER A 375 -3.73 -28.20 4.76
N SER A 376 -4.92 -27.72 5.12
CA SER A 376 -5.76 -28.33 6.17
C SER A 376 -7.24 -27.98 5.98
N GLY A 377 -8.13 -28.87 6.43
CA GLY A 377 -9.57 -28.66 6.24
C GLY A 377 -10.45 -29.74 6.83
N THR A 378 -11.72 -29.74 6.42
CA THR A 378 -12.73 -30.72 6.84
C THR A 378 -13.35 -31.40 5.63
N PHE A 379 -13.48 -32.72 5.70
CA PHE A 379 -14.16 -33.54 4.71
C PHE A 379 -15.63 -33.78 5.07
N PHE A 380 -16.52 -33.76 4.10
CA PHE A 380 -17.89 -34.27 4.29
C PHE A 380 -18.47 -34.84 3.00
N MET A 381 -19.41 -35.77 3.15
CA MET A 381 -20.09 -36.39 2.02
C MET A 381 -20.98 -35.36 1.32
N LEU A 382 -20.87 -35.25 -0.01
CA LEU A 382 -21.83 -34.52 -0.83
C LEU A 382 -22.86 -35.48 -1.42
N PHE A 383 -22.39 -36.56 -2.05
CA PHE A 383 -23.24 -37.62 -2.59
C PHE A 383 -22.68 -39.00 -2.24
N ASP A 384 -23.48 -39.78 -1.53
CA ASP A 384 -23.29 -41.22 -1.37
C ASP A 384 -23.84 -41.93 -2.61
N GLY A 385 -22.94 -42.39 -3.48
CA GLY A 385 -23.32 -43.00 -4.75
C GLY A 385 -24.01 -44.36 -4.58
N SER A 386 -23.88 -44.99 -3.41
CA SER A 386 -24.54 -46.27 -3.12
C SER A 386 -26.06 -46.15 -3.07
N ASP A 387 -26.57 -45.02 -2.54
CA ASP A 387 -28.00 -44.76 -2.40
C ASP A 387 -28.73 -44.62 -3.75
N VAL A 388 -28.00 -44.13 -4.75
CA VAL A 388 -28.49 -43.87 -6.12
C VAL A 388 -28.01 -44.91 -7.13
N GLY A 389 -27.30 -45.94 -6.68
CA GLY A 389 -26.84 -47.06 -7.49
C GLY A 389 -25.84 -46.68 -8.57
N TRP A 390 -24.99 -45.69 -8.29
CA TRP A 390 -23.91 -45.32 -9.18
C TRP A 390 -22.80 -46.38 -9.20
N ALA A 391 -22.11 -46.46 -10.34
CA ALA A 391 -20.78 -47.06 -10.38
C ALA A 391 -19.74 -46.00 -10.00
N ARG A 392 -18.45 -46.31 -10.14
CA ARG A 392 -17.36 -45.37 -9.93
C ARG A 392 -17.57 -44.03 -10.65
N VAL A 393 -17.35 -42.92 -9.94
CA VAL A 393 -17.54 -41.55 -10.45
C VAL A 393 -16.23 -41.02 -11.02
N GLN A 394 -16.25 -40.60 -12.29
CA GLN A 394 -15.03 -40.21 -13.04
C GLN A 394 -15.02 -38.74 -13.49
N GLY A 395 -16.11 -38.01 -13.26
CA GLY A 395 -16.21 -36.61 -13.67
C GLY A 395 -17.45 -35.97 -13.05
N VAL A 396 -17.26 -34.80 -12.48
CA VAL A 396 -18.25 -33.99 -11.77
C VAL A 396 -17.96 -32.54 -12.09
N SER A 397 -19.00 -31.82 -12.52
CA SER A 397 -18.98 -30.36 -12.60
C SER A 397 -20.31 -29.84 -12.06
N LEU A 398 -20.24 -28.98 -11.05
CA LEU A 398 -21.42 -28.37 -10.44
C LEU A 398 -21.87 -27.20 -11.31
N VAL A 399 -23.18 -27.07 -11.48
CA VAL A 399 -23.79 -25.89 -12.08
C VAL A 399 -24.11 -24.90 -10.96
N GLU A 400 -23.29 -23.87 -10.79
CA GLU A 400 -23.42 -22.84 -9.77
C GLU A 400 -24.37 -21.71 -10.19
N THR A 401 -24.59 -21.54 -11.49
CA THR A 401 -25.51 -20.57 -12.11
C THR A 401 -26.36 -21.25 -13.19
N ALA A 402 -27.62 -20.84 -13.34
CA ALA A 402 -28.45 -21.36 -14.42
C ALA A 402 -27.81 -21.09 -15.80
N THR A 403 -27.35 -22.16 -16.46
CA THR A 403 -26.50 -22.09 -17.65
C THR A 403 -27.16 -22.82 -18.81
N LYS A 404 -27.07 -22.26 -20.02
CA LYS A 404 -27.68 -22.85 -21.22
C LYS A 404 -26.65 -23.68 -21.98
N VAL A 405 -26.89 -24.99 -22.08
CA VAL A 405 -26.02 -25.97 -22.76
C VAL A 405 -26.81 -26.65 -23.87
N GLY A 406 -26.34 -26.62 -25.12
CA GLY A 406 -27.00 -27.31 -26.24
C GLY A 406 -28.48 -26.97 -26.42
N GLY A 407 -28.88 -25.74 -26.08
CA GLY A 407 -30.27 -25.30 -26.13
C GLY A 407 -31.08 -25.51 -24.84
N THR A 408 -30.59 -26.33 -23.91
CA THR A 408 -31.25 -26.68 -22.64
C THR A 408 -30.70 -25.82 -21.51
N THR A 409 -31.59 -25.16 -20.74
CA THR A 409 -31.18 -24.46 -19.53
C THR A 409 -31.09 -25.43 -18.36
N ILE A 410 -29.88 -25.61 -17.85
CA ILE A 410 -29.60 -26.39 -16.65
C ILE A 410 -29.67 -25.45 -15.45
N GLN A 411 -30.34 -25.85 -14.38
CA GLN A 411 -30.54 -25.01 -13.19
C GLN A 411 -29.35 -25.13 -12.24
N ALA A 412 -29.07 -24.05 -11.50
CA ALA A 412 -28.09 -24.06 -10.43
C ALA A 412 -28.40 -25.17 -9.39
N GLY A 413 -27.36 -25.79 -8.85
CA GLY A 413 -27.45 -26.93 -7.94
C GLY A 413 -27.60 -28.29 -8.63
N SER A 414 -27.60 -28.32 -9.97
CA SER A 414 -27.50 -29.55 -10.76
C SER A 414 -26.03 -29.90 -11.02
N PHE A 415 -25.77 -31.14 -11.43
CA PHE A 415 -24.41 -31.63 -11.69
C PHE A 415 -24.33 -32.27 -13.06
N LEU A 416 -23.29 -31.93 -13.80
CA LEU A 416 -22.82 -32.77 -14.91
C LEU A 416 -22.01 -33.90 -14.30
N MET A 417 -22.26 -35.13 -14.72
CA MET A 417 -21.65 -36.32 -14.12
C MET A 417 -21.27 -37.39 -15.15
N ARG A 418 -20.20 -38.14 -14.86
CA ARG A 418 -19.84 -39.37 -15.56
C ARG A 418 -19.54 -40.50 -14.58
N THR A 419 -19.98 -41.71 -14.94
CA THR A 419 -19.77 -42.95 -14.17
C THR A 419 -19.17 -44.03 -15.06
N ALA A 420 -18.31 -44.90 -14.52
CA ALA A 420 -17.47 -45.85 -15.28
C ALA A 420 -18.18 -46.85 -16.22
N ILE A 421 -19.49 -47.06 -16.05
CA ILE A 421 -20.26 -48.02 -16.86
C ILE A 421 -21.05 -47.38 -18.01
N ARG A 422 -21.03 -46.04 -18.16
CA ARG A 422 -21.84 -45.34 -19.16
C ARG A 422 -20.99 -44.34 -19.95
N SER A 423 -21.13 -44.38 -21.27
CA SER A 423 -20.58 -43.38 -22.18
C SER A 423 -21.37 -42.06 -22.09
N GLY A 424 -20.68 -40.95 -22.35
CA GLY A 424 -21.26 -39.61 -22.41
C GLY A 424 -21.39 -38.88 -21.07
N ILE A 425 -21.96 -37.67 -21.12
CA ILE A 425 -22.17 -36.75 -19.99
C ILE A 425 -23.61 -36.87 -19.52
N LYS A 426 -23.81 -37.07 -18.22
CA LYS A 426 -25.12 -37.15 -17.58
C LYS A 426 -25.44 -35.86 -16.84
N LEU A 427 -26.72 -35.55 -16.71
CA LEU A 427 -27.23 -34.51 -15.83
C LEU A 427 -27.85 -35.18 -14.61
N PHE A 428 -27.25 -34.96 -13.45
CA PHE A 428 -27.80 -35.31 -12.15
C PHE A 428 -28.50 -34.10 -11.52
N VAL A 429 -29.76 -34.29 -11.15
CA VAL A 429 -30.52 -33.29 -10.40
C VAL A 429 -30.81 -33.86 -9.02
N PRO A 430 -30.14 -33.36 -7.97
CA PRO A 430 -30.31 -33.87 -6.62
C PRO A 430 -31.65 -33.44 -6.01
N PHE A 431 -32.36 -34.40 -5.41
CA PHE A 431 -33.44 -34.13 -4.47
C PHE A 431 -32.90 -34.00 -3.05
N TRP A 432 -31.97 -34.87 -2.66
CA TRP A 432 -31.31 -34.93 -1.36
C TRP A 432 -29.79 -35.04 -1.54
N ALA A 433 -29.04 -34.40 -0.65
CA ALA A 433 -27.58 -34.43 -0.61
C ALA A 433 -27.06 -34.78 0.79
N GLY A 434 -25.81 -35.23 0.87
CA GLY A 434 -25.12 -35.68 2.07
C GLY A 434 -25.09 -37.21 2.19
N ASN A 435 -25.02 -37.70 3.43
CA ASN A 435 -25.04 -39.15 3.75
C ASN A 435 -26.34 -39.88 3.36
N THR A 436 -27.33 -39.15 2.82
CA THR A 436 -28.51 -39.75 2.21
C THR A 436 -28.76 -39.05 0.89
N THR A 437 -28.48 -39.74 -0.20
CA THR A 437 -28.51 -39.17 -1.54
C THR A 437 -29.71 -39.65 -2.32
N ALA A 438 -30.40 -38.75 -2.99
CA ALA A 438 -31.49 -39.08 -3.91
C ALA A 438 -31.53 -38.04 -5.03
N GLY A 439 -31.87 -38.46 -6.24
CA GLY A 439 -31.97 -37.55 -7.38
C GLY A 439 -32.31 -38.29 -8.67
N THR A 440 -32.36 -37.54 -9.77
CA THR A 440 -32.54 -38.11 -11.11
C THR A 440 -31.30 -37.94 -11.95
N LEU A 441 -30.80 -39.03 -12.51
CA LEU A 441 -29.70 -39.05 -13.47
C LEU A 441 -30.28 -39.23 -14.89
N THR A 442 -29.99 -38.30 -15.79
CA THR A 442 -30.49 -38.29 -17.18
C THR A 442 -29.35 -38.07 -18.17
N ASP A 443 -29.53 -38.48 -19.42
CA ASP A 443 -28.50 -38.24 -20.45
C ASP A 443 -28.52 -36.77 -20.90
N LEU A 444 -27.39 -36.07 -20.76
CA LEU A 444 -27.21 -34.72 -21.30
C LEU A 444 -26.55 -34.77 -22.69
N TYR A 445 -25.47 -35.54 -22.81
CA TYR A 445 -24.77 -35.80 -24.06
C TYR A 445 -24.50 -37.31 -24.14
N ASN A 446 -25.09 -37.96 -25.13
CA ASN A 446 -24.96 -39.39 -25.36
C ASN A 446 -24.23 -39.63 -26.67
N ALA A 447 -22.90 -39.65 -26.60
CA ALA A 447 -22.04 -40.11 -27.68
C ALA A 447 -21.20 -41.31 -27.19
N ASP A 448 -20.71 -42.11 -28.14
CA ASP A 448 -19.73 -43.17 -27.88
C ASP A 448 -18.33 -42.61 -27.56
N ASP A 449 -18.23 -41.30 -27.35
CA ASP A 449 -17.01 -40.57 -27.02
C ASP A 449 -16.51 -40.95 -25.62
N TYR A 450 -15.23 -41.31 -25.54
CA TYR A 450 -14.56 -41.76 -24.32
C TYR A 450 -14.13 -40.59 -23.43
N PHE A 451 -15.05 -39.72 -23.00
CA PHE A 451 -14.71 -38.63 -22.07
C PHE A 451 -14.04 -39.17 -20.80
N TYR A 452 -13.17 -38.42 -20.13
CA TYR A 452 -12.66 -38.76 -18.81
C TYR A 452 -13.34 -37.91 -17.73
N SER A 453 -12.93 -36.64 -17.63
CA SER A 453 -13.44 -35.59 -16.75
C SER A 453 -13.76 -34.33 -17.54
N PHE A 454 -14.51 -33.40 -16.95
CA PHE A 454 -15.01 -32.20 -17.61
C PHE A 454 -15.34 -31.07 -16.64
N GLU A 455 -15.39 -29.85 -17.16
CA GLU A 455 -15.81 -28.64 -16.45
C GLU A 455 -16.75 -27.78 -17.30
N LEU A 456 -17.86 -27.32 -16.71
CA LEU A 456 -18.81 -26.44 -17.38
C LEU A 456 -18.37 -24.98 -17.29
N VAL A 457 -18.28 -24.31 -18.44
CA VAL A 457 -18.09 -22.87 -18.49
C VAL A 457 -19.43 -22.19 -18.24
N GLU A 458 -19.63 -21.61 -17.07
CA GLU A 458 -20.92 -21.00 -16.68
C GLU A 458 -21.04 -19.51 -17.02
N THR A 459 -19.91 -18.82 -17.05
CA THR A 459 -19.79 -17.42 -17.49
C THR A 459 -18.69 -17.30 -18.55
N PRO A 460 -18.82 -16.39 -19.52
CA PRO A 460 -17.75 -16.17 -20.49
C PRO A 460 -16.44 -15.86 -19.76
N LEU A 461 -15.37 -16.57 -20.13
CA LEU A 461 -14.09 -16.52 -19.44
C LEU A 461 -12.96 -16.48 -20.46
N LYS A 462 -12.00 -15.59 -20.25
CA LYS A 462 -10.77 -15.57 -21.04
C LYS A 462 -9.70 -16.35 -20.29
N VAL A 463 -9.12 -17.35 -20.94
CA VAL A 463 -8.02 -18.17 -20.43
C VAL A 463 -6.93 -18.10 -21.49
N GLY A 464 -5.79 -17.46 -21.19
CA GLY A 464 -4.76 -17.14 -22.18
C GLY A 464 -5.32 -16.30 -23.33
N ASP A 465 -5.05 -16.73 -24.57
CA ASP A 465 -5.55 -16.11 -25.81
C ASP A 465 -6.97 -16.58 -26.23
N VAL A 466 -7.57 -17.53 -25.50
CA VAL A 466 -8.87 -18.12 -25.84
C VAL A 466 -9.98 -17.53 -24.97
N THR A 467 -11.08 -17.13 -25.61
CA THR A 467 -12.34 -16.77 -24.92
C THR A 467 -13.30 -17.96 -24.94
N LEU A 468 -13.49 -18.57 -23.77
CA LEU A 468 -14.51 -19.57 -23.52
C LEU A 468 -15.88 -18.89 -23.33
N LYS A 469 -16.92 -19.50 -23.88
CA LYS A 469 -18.30 -19.01 -23.81
C LYS A 469 -19.07 -19.78 -22.75
N ALA A 470 -19.97 -19.10 -22.06
CA ALA A 470 -20.95 -19.75 -21.21
C ALA A 470 -21.73 -20.84 -21.97
N GLY A 471 -21.88 -22.02 -21.36
CA GLY A 471 -22.52 -23.20 -21.94
C GLY A 471 -21.57 -24.16 -22.65
N GLN A 472 -20.30 -23.81 -22.84
CA GLN A 472 -19.27 -24.73 -23.34
C GLN A 472 -18.79 -25.67 -22.23
N ILE A 473 -18.35 -26.87 -22.62
CA ILE A 473 -17.83 -27.87 -21.68
C ILE A 473 -16.36 -28.12 -22.02
N LEU A 474 -15.46 -27.97 -21.05
CA LEU A 474 -14.08 -28.45 -21.16
C LEU A 474 -14.05 -29.93 -20.86
N SER A 475 -13.30 -30.72 -21.60
CA SER A 475 -13.22 -32.17 -21.35
C SER A 475 -11.90 -32.76 -21.81
N THR A 476 -11.56 -33.92 -21.25
CA THR A 476 -10.47 -34.81 -21.68
C THR A 476 -11.02 -36.20 -22.05
N THR A 477 -10.17 -37.14 -22.50
CA THR A 477 -10.56 -38.51 -22.89
C THR A 477 -9.79 -39.63 -22.18
N VAL A 478 -10.40 -40.81 -22.13
CA VAL A 478 -9.73 -42.05 -21.74
C VAL A 478 -8.91 -42.58 -22.91
N GLY A 479 -7.59 -42.58 -22.75
CA GLY A 479 -6.65 -43.14 -23.73
C GLY A 479 -6.43 -42.24 -24.96
N ASP A 480 -5.57 -42.70 -25.87
CA ASP A 480 -5.06 -41.88 -26.96
C ASP A 480 -5.70 -42.19 -28.31
N GLY A 481 -5.62 -41.21 -29.22
CA GLY A 481 -6.13 -41.34 -30.58
C GLY A 481 -7.66 -41.46 -30.64
N VAL A 482 -8.36 -40.84 -29.69
CA VAL A 482 -9.82 -40.83 -29.62
C VAL A 482 -10.36 -39.74 -30.55
N LEU A 483 -11.43 -40.05 -31.29
CA LEU A 483 -12.15 -39.06 -32.08
C LEU A 483 -13.32 -38.52 -31.24
N VAL A 484 -13.38 -37.21 -31.05
CA VAL A 484 -14.43 -36.54 -30.25
C VAL A 484 -15.22 -35.52 -31.05
N GLY A 485 -16.51 -35.41 -30.70
CA GLY A 485 -17.46 -34.50 -31.33
C GLY A 485 -17.81 -34.88 -32.78
N ASP A 486 -18.84 -34.22 -33.31
CA ASP A 486 -19.37 -34.49 -34.67
C ASP A 486 -18.37 -34.14 -35.79
N ASN A 487 -17.32 -33.39 -35.45
CA ASN A 487 -16.22 -33.05 -36.34
C ASN A 487 -15.03 -34.02 -36.26
N ASN A 488 -15.10 -35.09 -35.45
CA ASN A 488 -14.06 -36.09 -35.28
C ASN A 488 -12.68 -35.46 -34.98
N LEU A 489 -12.61 -34.56 -34.00
CA LEU A 489 -11.33 -34.04 -33.52
C LEU A 489 -10.53 -35.20 -32.92
N LEU A 490 -9.29 -35.40 -33.36
CA LEU A 490 -8.39 -36.38 -32.76
C LEU A 490 -7.78 -35.79 -31.50
N VAL A 491 -7.89 -36.50 -30.38
CA VAL A 491 -7.36 -36.11 -29.07
C VAL A 491 -6.66 -37.30 -28.40
N ASN A 492 -5.70 -37.00 -27.52
CA ASN A 492 -5.03 -37.95 -26.64
C ASN A 492 -5.46 -37.77 -25.17
N SER A 493 -4.97 -38.64 -24.29
CA SER A 493 -5.39 -38.66 -22.88
C SER A 493 -4.85 -37.49 -22.04
N GLU A 494 -3.84 -36.80 -22.52
CA GLU A 494 -3.26 -35.60 -21.92
C GLU A 494 -3.89 -34.30 -22.43
N ASP A 495 -4.75 -34.37 -23.46
CA ASP A 495 -5.36 -33.20 -24.08
C ASP A 495 -6.61 -32.72 -23.33
N VAL A 496 -6.88 -31.42 -23.44
CA VAL A 496 -8.16 -30.81 -23.05
C VAL A 496 -8.76 -30.11 -24.26
N PHE A 497 -10.04 -30.36 -24.51
CA PHE A 497 -10.78 -29.77 -25.62
C PHE A 497 -12.08 -29.13 -25.13
N VAL A 498 -12.53 -28.14 -25.87
CA VAL A 498 -13.85 -27.51 -25.71
C VAL A 498 -14.86 -28.29 -26.53
N LEU A 499 -15.91 -28.78 -25.88
CA LEU A 499 -17.10 -29.32 -26.49
C LEU A 499 -18.23 -28.29 -26.47
N ASP A 500 -18.60 -27.80 -27.65
CA ASP A 500 -19.72 -26.88 -27.84
C ASP A 500 -20.95 -27.66 -28.31
N LEU A 501 -21.88 -27.93 -27.39
CA LEU A 501 -23.09 -28.69 -27.67
C LEU A 501 -24.08 -27.85 -28.47
N THR A 502 -24.58 -28.42 -29.57
CA THR A 502 -25.65 -27.85 -30.39
C THR A 502 -27.02 -28.48 -30.09
N GLY A 503 -27.04 -29.61 -29.38
CA GLY A 503 -28.23 -30.29 -28.88
C GLY A 503 -27.92 -31.22 -27.70
N THR A 504 -28.90 -31.46 -26.83
CA THR A 504 -28.78 -32.35 -25.66
C THR A 504 -29.73 -33.55 -25.73
N GLY A 505 -29.52 -34.57 -24.89
CA GLY A 505 -30.36 -35.76 -24.77
C GLY A 505 -29.93 -36.91 -25.70
N LEU A 506 -30.88 -37.75 -26.12
CA LEU A 506 -30.60 -38.93 -26.96
C LEU A 506 -30.17 -38.62 -28.40
N LEU A 507 -30.40 -37.38 -28.86
CA LEU A 507 -29.99 -36.88 -30.18
C LEU A 507 -28.96 -35.75 -30.01
N SER A 508 -28.14 -35.84 -28.96
CA SER A 508 -27.15 -34.82 -28.67
C SER A 508 -26.11 -34.72 -29.78
N ALA A 509 -25.66 -33.50 -30.05
CA ALA A 509 -24.70 -33.17 -31.09
C ALA A 509 -23.78 -32.07 -30.56
N GLY A 510 -22.50 -32.12 -30.89
CA GLY A 510 -21.49 -31.24 -30.30
C GLY A 510 -20.25 -31.13 -31.18
N ARG A 511 -19.72 -29.92 -31.31
CA ARG A 511 -18.47 -29.67 -32.03
C ARG A 511 -17.33 -29.55 -31.02
N ALA A 512 -16.28 -30.34 -31.20
CA ALA A 512 -15.07 -30.28 -30.40
C ALA A 512 -14.02 -29.34 -31.01
N THR A 513 -13.30 -28.59 -30.18
CA THR A 513 -12.16 -27.75 -30.55
C THR A 513 -11.05 -27.96 -29.55
N MET A 514 -9.82 -28.20 -30.00
CA MET A 514 -8.68 -28.34 -29.08
C MET A 514 -8.51 -27.06 -28.27
N LEU A 515 -8.27 -27.19 -26.96
CA LEU A 515 -7.93 -26.06 -26.10
C LEU A 515 -6.46 -26.18 -25.71
N PHE A 516 -6.10 -27.29 -25.08
CA PHE A 516 -4.77 -27.59 -24.57
C PHE A 516 -4.31 -28.91 -25.17
N ASP A 517 -3.23 -28.86 -25.95
CA ASP A 517 -2.49 -30.03 -26.39
C ASP A 517 -1.45 -30.35 -25.31
N GLY A 518 -1.65 -31.46 -24.60
CA GLY A 518 -0.78 -31.81 -23.47
C GLY A 518 0.65 -32.10 -23.92
N SER A 519 0.83 -32.55 -25.16
CA SER A 519 2.14 -32.89 -25.70
C SER A 519 3.04 -31.67 -25.90
N ASP A 520 2.45 -30.52 -26.24
CA ASP A 520 3.13 -29.23 -26.35
C ASP A 520 3.53 -28.68 -24.97
N ALA A 521 2.70 -28.93 -23.94
CA ALA A 521 3.04 -28.66 -22.55
C ALA A 521 4.06 -29.67 -21.97
N GLY A 522 4.49 -30.66 -22.77
CA GLY A 522 5.48 -31.65 -22.40
C GLY A 522 4.92 -32.83 -21.61
N LEU A 523 3.59 -32.99 -21.49
CA LEU A 523 2.96 -34.25 -21.08
C LEU A 523 3.21 -35.31 -22.16
N ILE A 524 3.37 -36.57 -21.76
CA ILE A 524 3.76 -37.63 -22.69
C ILE A 524 2.52 -38.42 -23.12
N PRO A 525 2.10 -38.33 -24.39
CA PRO A 525 1.06 -39.22 -24.91
C PRO A 525 1.41 -40.69 -24.65
N SER A 526 0.42 -41.51 -24.34
CA SER A 526 0.53 -42.95 -24.03
C SER A 526 1.26 -43.32 -22.74
N SER A 527 1.77 -42.35 -21.99
CA SER A 527 2.10 -42.59 -20.60
C SER A 527 0.78 -42.56 -19.82
N SER A 528 0.45 -43.67 -19.15
CA SER A 528 -0.69 -43.64 -18.24
C SER A 528 -0.46 -42.66 -17.08
N SER A 529 0.77 -42.18 -16.86
CA SER A 529 1.07 -41.24 -15.77
C SER A 529 0.72 -39.80 -16.08
N ASP A 530 0.73 -39.41 -17.35
CA ASP A 530 0.56 -38.02 -17.79
C ASP A 530 -0.86 -37.74 -18.31
N SER A 531 -1.73 -38.77 -18.35
CA SER A 531 -3.14 -38.60 -18.67
C SER A 531 -3.80 -37.63 -17.69
N VAL A 532 -4.46 -36.60 -18.22
CA VAL A 532 -5.22 -35.64 -17.43
C VAL A 532 -6.52 -36.31 -16.99
N VAL A 533 -6.82 -36.27 -15.70
CA VAL A 533 -7.98 -36.98 -15.12
C VAL A 533 -8.89 -36.08 -14.30
N GLY A 534 -8.39 -34.96 -13.77
CA GLY A 534 -9.20 -33.94 -13.10
C GLY A 534 -8.96 -32.59 -13.74
N ILE A 535 -10.00 -31.76 -13.80
CA ILE A 535 -10.04 -30.50 -14.56
C ILE A 535 -11.00 -29.55 -13.84
N THR A 536 -10.56 -28.33 -13.50
CA THR A 536 -11.46 -27.26 -13.03
C THR A 536 -10.92 -25.88 -13.40
N LEU A 537 -11.80 -24.87 -13.45
CA LEU A 537 -11.44 -23.47 -13.64
C LEU A 537 -11.41 -22.74 -12.28
N SER A 538 -10.44 -21.86 -12.07
CA SER A 538 -10.36 -20.98 -10.89
C SER A 538 -10.00 -19.56 -11.32
N GLY A 539 -10.59 -18.55 -10.69
CA GLY A 539 -10.22 -17.13 -10.89
C GLY A 539 -10.03 -16.46 -9.53
N THR A 540 -8.85 -15.89 -9.27
CA THR A 540 -8.52 -15.27 -7.98
C THR A 540 -8.09 -13.81 -8.15
N CYS A 541 -8.82 -12.86 -7.56
CA CYS A 541 -8.34 -11.48 -7.43
C CYS A 541 -7.42 -11.32 -6.21
N SER A 542 -6.11 -11.43 -6.42
CA SER A 542 -5.09 -10.93 -5.49
C SER A 542 -4.27 -9.83 -6.17
N ASN A 543 -3.99 -8.71 -5.46
CA ASN A 543 -3.18 -7.57 -5.93
C ASN A 543 -3.75 -6.80 -7.13
N TRP A 544 -5.03 -6.44 -7.06
CA TRP A 544 -5.71 -5.68 -8.12
C TRP A 544 -5.60 -4.16 -7.91
N LEU A 545 -4.81 -3.48 -8.74
CA LEU A 545 -4.77 -2.02 -8.77
C LEU A 545 -6.13 -1.45 -9.17
N LEU A 546 -6.61 -0.47 -8.42
CA LEU A 546 -7.85 0.24 -8.77
C LEU A 546 -7.59 1.11 -10.01
N PRO A 547 -8.34 0.92 -11.11
CA PRO A 547 -8.17 1.72 -12.32
C PRO A 547 -8.78 3.11 -12.15
N ILE A 548 -8.14 3.96 -11.34
CA ILE A 548 -8.55 5.35 -11.13
C ILE A 548 -8.20 6.15 -12.39
N ILE A 549 -9.18 6.80 -13.01
CA ILE A 549 -8.93 7.62 -14.21
C ILE A 549 -8.46 8.99 -13.78
N ASN A 550 -7.37 9.47 -14.39
CA ASN A 550 -6.77 10.78 -14.13
C ASN A 550 -6.47 11.02 -12.62
N PRO A 551 -5.71 10.13 -11.97
CA PRO A 551 -5.51 10.17 -10.52
C PRO A 551 -4.80 11.44 -10.02
N GLY A 552 -3.96 12.06 -10.85
CA GLY A 552 -3.25 13.32 -10.55
C GLY A 552 -3.91 14.56 -11.16
N PHE A 553 -5.07 14.45 -11.81
CA PHE A 553 -5.78 15.60 -12.44
C PHE A 553 -4.98 16.41 -13.49
N GLU A 554 -3.80 15.93 -13.89
CA GLU A 554 -2.82 16.63 -14.74
C GLU A 554 -3.27 16.88 -16.18
N THR A 555 -4.34 16.22 -16.63
CA THR A 555 -4.95 16.51 -17.95
C THR A 555 -5.61 17.89 -17.99
N GLY A 556 -5.86 18.53 -16.85
CA GLY A 556 -6.61 19.78 -16.77
C GLY A 556 -8.12 19.60 -17.00
N ASP A 557 -8.61 18.37 -17.10
CA ASP A 557 -10.03 18.05 -17.19
C ASP A 557 -10.47 17.05 -16.10
N LEU A 558 -11.78 16.99 -15.85
CA LEU A 558 -12.37 16.07 -14.87
C LEU A 558 -13.10 14.91 -15.58
N THR A 559 -12.67 14.54 -16.79
CA THR A 559 -13.30 13.45 -17.53
C THR A 559 -13.14 12.14 -16.74
N GLY A 560 -14.25 11.40 -16.57
CA GLY A 560 -14.27 10.18 -15.74
C GLY A 560 -14.60 10.42 -14.26
N TRP A 561 -14.78 11.68 -13.84
CA TRP A 561 -15.22 12.06 -12.50
C TRP A 561 -16.62 12.67 -12.53
N THR A 562 -17.42 12.32 -11.52
CA THR A 562 -18.77 12.85 -11.30
C THR A 562 -18.74 13.85 -10.16
N ARG A 563 -19.25 15.06 -10.39
CA ARG A 563 -19.41 16.06 -9.33
C ARG A 563 -20.52 15.63 -8.38
N THR A 564 -20.22 15.55 -7.09
CA THR A 564 -21.26 15.42 -6.08
C THR A 564 -21.89 16.80 -5.86
N GLU A 565 -23.20 16.85 -5.65
CA GLU A 565 -23.87 18.11 -5.30
C GLU A 565 -23.41 18.58 -3.90
N ASP A 566 -23.66 19.85 -3.56
CA ASP A 566 -23.50 20.30 -2.16
C ASP A 566 -24.41 19.44 -1.29
N VAL A 567 -23.80 18.58 -0.47
CA VAL A 567 -24.52 17.59 0.36
C VAL A 567 -25.46 18.29 1.36
N PHE A 568 -25.25 19.59 1.62
CA PHE A 568 -26.09 20.39 2.52
C PHE A 568 -27.08 21.31 1.81
N GLY A 569 -27.07 21.39 0.46
CA GLY A 569 -28.14 22.00 -0.34
C GLY A 569 -28.36 23.51 -0.16
N GLN A 570 -27.35 24.31 0.19
CA GLN A 570 -27.55 25.72 0.58
C GLN A 570 -26.94 26.77 -0.38
N GLY A 571 -26.93 26.51 -1.69
CA GLY A 571 -26.78 27.56 -2.71
C GLY A 571 -25.37 28.11 -2.95
N GLY A 572 -24.32 27.41 -2.49
CA GLY A 572 -22.95 27.69 -2.90
C GLY A 572 -22.75 27.40 -4.40
N VAL A 573 -22.03 28.27 -5.11
CA VAL A 573 -21.56 27.96 -6.46
C VAL A 573 -20.38 27.01 -6.32
N ASN A 574 -20.64 25.70 -6.42
CA ASN A 574 -19.59 24.68 -6.36
C ASN A 574 -18.78 24.69 -7.66
N GLN A 575 -17.52 25.11 -7.60
CA GLN A 575 -16.58 24.95 -8.70
C GLN A 575 -15.51 23.95 -8.30
N TRP A 576 -15.66 22.73 -8.83
CA TRP A 576 -14.50 21.86 -8.99
C TRP A 576 -13.87 22.19 -10.33
N ASN A 577 -12.61 22.61 -10.31
CA ASN A 577 -11.81 22.84 -11.50
C ASN A 577 -10.46 22.14 -11.31
N ALA A 578 -9.90 21.61 -12.38
CA ALA A 578 -8.48 21.32 -12.43
C ALA A 578 -7.76 22.68 -12.57
N THR A 579 -6.98 23.08 -11.58
CA THR A 579 -6.36 24.43 -11.54
C THR A 579 -4.86 24.36 -11.33
N THR A 580 -4.15 25.38 -11.81
CA THR A 580 -2.69 25.47 -11.67
C THR A 580 -2.23 26.26 -10.44
N ALA A 581 -3.15 27.00 -9.80
CA ALA A 581 -2.98 27.74 -8.55
C ALA A 581 -4.32 28.40 -8.18
N SER A 582 -4.65 28.44 -6.88
CA SER A 582 -5.66 29.36 -6.33
C SER A 582 -4.97 30.44 -5.49
N TYR A 583 -5.69 31.48 -5.07
CA TYR A 583 -5.15 32.62 -4.31
C TYR A 583 -4.47 32.21 -2.98
N TYR A 584 -4.66 30.97 -2.51
CA TYR A 584 -4.17 30.46 -1.22
C TYR A 584 -3.49 29.08 -1.24
N MET A 585 -3.30 28.44 -2.41
CA MET A 585 -2.62 27.14 -2.51
C MET A 585 -1.27 27.26 -3.27
N PRO A 586 -0.17 26.67 -2.76
CA PRO A 586 1.07 26.53 -3.52
C PRO A 586 0.89 25.58 -4.72
N SER A 587 1.87 25.53 -5.63
CA SER A 587 1.87 24.63 -6.79
C SER A 587 1.62 23.17 -6.38
N ALA A 588 0.95 22.41 -7.25
CA ALA A 588 0.63 21.01 -7.01
C ALA A 588 1.91 20.19 -6.75
N PRO A 589 1.87 19.19 -5.84
CA PRO A 589 3.02 18.36 -5.50
C PRO A 589 3.40 17.38 -6.63
N GLY A 590 2.52 17.18 -7.63
CA GLY A 590 2.69 16.22 -8.72
C GLY A 590 2.79 16.81 -10.14
N GLY A 591 2.60 18.11 -10.32
CA GLY A 591 2.56 18.70 -11.67
C GLY A 591 1.86 20.06 -11.76
N THR A 592 1.13 20.27 -12.86
CA THR A 592 0.51 21.55 -13.21
C THR A 592 -0.90 21.68 -12.67
N TYR A 593 -1.68 20.60 -12.58
CA TYR A 593 -3.10 20.67 -12.19
C TYR A 593 -3.42 19.77 -11.01
N PHE A 594 -4.29 20.24 -10.12
CA PHE A 594 -4.87 19.44 -9.04
C PHE A 594 -6.39 19.66 -8.98
N ALA A 595 -7.12 18.75 -8.33
CA ALA A 595 -8.54 18.95 -8.09
C ALA A 595 -8.73 19.95 -6.93
N SER A 596 -9.26 21.14 -7.24
CA SER A 596 -9.57 22.16 -6.24
C SER A 596 -11.07 22.26 -6.02
N ALA A 597 -11.47 22.30 -4.75
CA ALA A 597 -12.83 22.59 -4.32
C ALA A 597 -12.94 24.07 -3.93
N GLU A 598 -13.54 24.88 -4.79
CA GLU A 598 -13.91 26.26 -4.44
C GLU A 598 -15.41 26.34 -4.12
N THR A 599 -15.75 26.68 -2.87
CA THR A 599 -17.11 27.13 -2.53
C THR A 599 -17.10 28.52 -1.90
N ASN A 600 -17.94 29.40 -2.45
CA ASN A 600 -18.11 30.78 -2.00
C ASN A 600 -19.36 30.89 -1.12
N GLY A 601 -19.23 31.45 0.09
CA GLY A 601 -20.39 31.70 0.98
C GLY A 601 -20.10 32.77 2.05
N GLU A 602 -21.15 33.44 2.53
CA GLU A 602 -21.03 34.51 3.54
C GLU A 602 -20.37 34.01 4.84
N THR A 603 -19.58 34.87 5.49
CA THR A 603 -18.95 34.59 6.79
C THR A 603 -20.02 34.26 7.84
N GLY A 604 -19.95 33.07 8.45
CA GLY A 604 -20.94 32.61 9.44
C GLY A 604 -22.07 31.71 8.90
N GLY A 605 -21.94 31.21 7.67
CA GLY A 605 -22.80 30.16 7.10
C GLY A 605 -22.57 28.78 7.75
N ASN A 606 -23.32 27.76 7.34
CA ASN A 606 -23.12 26.37 7.82
C ASN A 606 -21.88 25.73 7.15
N THR A 607 -21.46 24.56 7.62
CA THR A 607 -20.44 23.73 6.94
C THR A 607 -20.91 23.38 5.53
N HIS A 608 -20.05 23.56 4.53
CA HIS A 608 -20.31 23.13 3.15
C HIS A 608 -19.35 22.01 2.77
N ARG A 609 -19.83 21.01 2.02
CA ARG A 609 -19.01 19.88 1.58
C ARG A 609 -19.31 19.59 0.12
N THR A 610 -18.28 19.59 -0.72
CA THR A 610 -18.36 19.33 -2.15
C THR A 610 -17.37 18.24 -2.52
N GLY A 611 -17.69 17.39 -3.49
CA GLY A 611 -16.86 16.26 -3.85
C GLY A 611 -16.80 15.96 -5.34
N LEU A 612 -15.77 15.20 -5.72
CA LEU A 612 -15.70 14.48 -7.00
C LEU A 612 -15.66 13.00 -6.69
N SER A 613 -16.52 12.22 -7.34
CA SER A 613 -16.52 10.76 -7.19
C SER A 613 -16.25 10.06 -8.51
N GLN A 614 -15.60 8.92 -8.41
CA GLN A 614 -15.42 7.97 -9.49
C GLN A 614 -15.81 6.59 -9.01
N ARG A 615 -16.60 5.91 -9.83
CA ARG A 615 -17.10 4.57 -9.53
C ARG A 615 -16.36 3.52 -10.35
N ILE A 616 -15.80 2.55 -9.65
CA ILE A 616 -14.90 1.52 -10.17
C ILE A 616 -15.59 0.17 -10.04
N ALA A 617 -15.80 -0.51 -11.16
CA ALA A 617 -16.41 -1.84 -11.17
C ALA A 617 -15.42 -2.89 -10.65
N VAL A 618 -15.82 -3.67 -9.65
CA VAL A 618 -14.98 -4.72 -9.04
C VAL A 618 -15.58 -6.12 -9.20
N SER A 619 -16.52 -6.27 -10.13
CA SER A 619 -17.24 -7.53 -10.34
C SER A 619 -16.34 -8.65 -10.87
N ALA A 620 -15.19 -8.33 -11.46
CA ALA A 620 -14.17 -9.32 -11.79
C ALA A 620 -13.62 -10.03 -10.54
N CYS A 621 -13.74 -9.39 -9.37
CA CYS A 621 -13.30 -9.91 -8.07
C CYS A 621 -14.46 -10.40 -7.21
N SER A 622 -15.67 -10.53 -7.74
CA SER A 622 -16.86 -10.83 -6.94
C SER A 622 -16.73 -12.13 -6.14
N VAL A 623 -16.01 -13.12 -6.68
CA VAL A 623 -15.75 -14.40 -5.99
C VAL A 623 -14.95 -14.18 -4.71
N ASN A 624 -13.79 -13.50 -4.79
CA ASN A 624 -12.97 -13.18 -3.62
C ASN A 624 -13.65 -12.20 -2.68
N ILE A 625 -14.41 -11.23 -3.21
CA ILE A 625 -15.19 -10.29 -2.39
C ILE A 625 -16.24 -11.04 -1.58
N ASP A 626 -16.97 -11.97 -2.21
CA ASP A 626 -18.06 -12.69 -1.54
C ASP A 626 -17.55 -13.75 -0.58
N ALA A 627 -16.36 -14.31 -0.84
CA ALA A 627 -15.63 -15.15 0.11
C ALA A 627 -15.14 -14.37 1.34
N GLY A 628 -15.08 -13.04 1.25
CA GLY A 628 -14.48 -12.18 2.27
C GLY A 628 -12.96 -12.23 2.24
N GLY A 629 -12.32 -11.43 3.10
CA GLY A 629 -10.86 -11.41 3.20
C GLY A 629 -10.15 -10.71 2.05
N LEU A 630 -10.81 -9.74 1.42
CA LEU A 630 -10.16 -8.71 0.62
C LEU A 630 -10.11 -7.41 1.40
N VAL A 631 -9.01 -6.69 1.29
CA VAL A 631 -8.91 -5.31 1.75
C VAL A 631 -8.55 -4.39 0.60
N VAL A 632 -8.97 -3.13 0.71
CA VAL A 632 -8.62 -2.05 -0.20
C VAL A 632 -7.83 -0.98 0.56
N THR A 633 -6.80 -0.45 -0.06
CA THR A 633 -6.13 0.78 0.40
C THR A 633 -6.27 1.86 -0.66
N LEU A 634 -6.36 3.11 -0.21
CA LEU A 634 -6.41 4.29 -1.06
C LEU A 634 -5.45 5.34 -0.49
N SER A 635 -4.65 5.96 -1.35
CA SER A 635 -3.74 7.04 -1.01
C SER A 635 -3.98 8.25 -1.92
N GLY A 636 -3.47 9.40 -1.49
CA GLY A 636 -3.46 10.65 -2.23
C GLY A 636 -2.73 11.72 -1.42
N VAL A 637 -2.75 12.96 -1.89
CA VAL A 637 -2.30 14.13 -1.12
C VAL A 637 -3.38 15.18 -1.12
N GLY A 638 -3.48 15.93 -0.03
CA GLY A 638 -4.52 16.93 0.18
C GLY A 638 -3.94 18.26 0.67
N HIS A 639 -4.72 19.32 0.50
CA HIS A 639 -4.43 20.67 0.98
C HIS A 639 -5.65 21.26 1.67
N GLY A 640 -5.42 22.13 2.66
CA GLY A 640 -6.47 22.89 3.33
C GLY A 640 -5.97 24.22 3.87
N GLN A 641 -6.89 25.05 4.36
CA GLN A 641 -6.56 26.34 4.98
C GLN A 641 -6.72 26.29 6.49
N THR A 642 -5.71 26.78 7.21
CA THR A 642 -5.72 26.94 8.67
C THR A 642 -5.72 28.42 9.08
N ASP A 643 -6.87 28.92 9.51
CA ASP A 643 -6.95 29.97 10.55
C ASP A 643 -7.42 29.24 11.83
N ALA A 644 -6.91 29.63 13.00
CA ALA A 644 -7.22 28.99 14.29
C ALA A 644 -8.74 28.83 14.56
N LEU A 645 -9.59 29.58 13.85
CA LEU A 645 -11.05 29.54 13.90
C LEU A 645 -11.71 29.12 12.55
N LYS A 646 -10.96 28.80 11.50
CA LYS A 646 -11.47 28.44 10.16
C LYS A 646 -10.63 27.30 9.58
N ARG A 647 -11.16 26.07 9.65
CA ARG A 647 -10.47 24.87 9.16
C ARG A 647 -11.16 24.32 7.93
N ASP A 648 -10.66 24.68 6.76
CA ASP A 648 -11.09 24.06 5.50
C ASP A 648 -10.11 22.93 5.17
N TYR A 649 -10.59 21.82 4.60
CA TYR A 649 -9.75 20.64 4.42
C TYR A 649 -10.13 19.72 3.27
N GLY A 650 -9.10 19.09 2.70
CA GLY A 650 -9.21 17.96 1.78
C GLY A 650 -9.28 16.62 2.51
N SER A 651 -10.05 15.66 1.98
CA SER A 651 -10.10 14.28 2.48
C SER A 651 -10.53 13.30 1.39
N LEU A 652 -10.21 12.01 1.53
CA LEU A 652 -10.67 10.92 0.68
C LEU A 652 -11.77 10.12 1.37
N GLN A 653 -12.61 9.46 0.58
CA GLN A 653 -13.60 8.50 1.05
C GLN A 653 -13.73 7.33 0.08
N LEU A 654 -13.87 6.12 0.63
CA LEU A 654 -14.27 4.91 -0.08
C LEU A 654 -15.68 4.50 0.34
N THR A 655 -16.53 4.20 -0.65
CA THR A 655 -17.87 3.66 -0.44
C THR A 655 -18.08 2.41 -1.29
N PHE A 656 -18.62 1.35 -0.70
CA PHE A 656 -18.84 0.07 -1.38
C PHE A 656 -20.31 -0.06 -1.79
N TYR A 657 -20.58 -0.66 -2.95
CA TYR A 657 -21.94 -0.84 -3.45
C TYR A 657 -22.21 -2.26 -3.94
N ASP A 658 -23.46 -2.70 -3.78
CA ASP A 658 -23.97 -4.02 -4.20
C ASP A 658 -24.16 -4.21 -5.71
N ALA A 659 -23.95 -3.17 -6.52
CA ALA A 659 -24.11 -3.19 -7.97
C ALA A 659 -23.00 -2.41 -8.69
N VAL A 660 -22.72 -2.74 -9.96
CA VAL A 660 -21.72 -2.02 -10.79
C VAL A 660 -22.11 -0.55 -11.04
N SER A 661 -23.41 -0.30 -11.25
CA SER A 661 -23.98 1.03 -11.39
C SER A 661 -25.31 1.08 -10.64
N GLY A 662 -25.64 2.21 -10.00
CA GLY A 662 -26.79 2.28 -9.09
C GLY A 662 -26.56 1.49 -7.80
N GLY A 663 -27.58 0.81 -7.27
CA GLY A 663 -27.42 -0.03 -6.07
C GLY A 663 -27.33 0.73 -4.75
N ASN A 664 -27.33 -0.03 -3.66
CA ASN A 664 -27.25 0.50 -2.30
C ASN A 664 -25.81 0.48 -1.79
N PRO A 665 -25.39 1.50 -1.01
CA PRO A 665 -24.13 1.42 -0.29
C PRO A 665 -24.20 0.28 0.73
N ILE A 666 -23.12 -0.48 0.84
CA ILE A 666 -22.98 -1.59 1.77
C ILE A 666 -21.74 -1.37 2.65
N GLY A 667 -21.82 -1.81 3.90
CA GLY A 667 -20.80 -1.53 4.91
C GLY A 667 -20.73 -0.04 5.29
N SER A 668 -19.68 0.29 6.06
CA SER A 668 -19.38 1.67 6.42
C SER A 668 -18.44 2.28 5.39
N ALA A 669 -18.66 3.56 5.06
CA ALA A 669 -17.68 4.30 4.28
C ALA A 669 -16.40 4.48 5.09
N ALA A 670 -15.25 4.29 4.46
CA ALA A 670 -13.96 4.60 5.05
C ALA A 670 -13.52 5.99 4.60
N VAL A 671 -12.90 6.76 5.50
CA VAL A 671 -12.51 8.16 5.26
C VAL A 671 -11.06 8.32 5.68
N SER A 672 -10.29 9.09 4.92
CA SER A 672 -8.89 9.38 5.26
C SER A 672 -8.80 10.37 6.44
N ASN A 673 -7.57 10.66 6.86
CA ASN A 673 -7.25 11.88 7.59
C ASN A 673 -7.64 13.14 6.78
N ASN A 674 -7.65 14.30 7.45
CA ASN A 674 -7.95 15.60 6.85
C ASN A 674 -6.66 16.40 6.59
N ALA A 675 -6.49 16.91 5.38
CA ALA A 675 -5.42 17.86 5.07
C ALA A 675 -5.89 19.29 5.40
N THR A 676 -5.41 19.85 6.51
CA THR A 676 -5.82 21.18 7.03
C THR A 676 -4.72 22.23 6.93
N ALA A 677 -3.51 21.83 6.55
CA ALA A 677 -2.32 22.68 6.54
C ALA A 677 -2.19 23.42 5.20
N TYR A 678 -1.52 24.59 5.25
CA TYR A 678 -1.11 25.35 4.05
C TYR A 678 -0.10 24.59 3.15
N SER A 679 0.35 23.41 3.57
CA SER A 679 1.17 22.48 2.80
C SER A 679 0.39 21.22 2.42
N TRP A 680 0.74 20.64 1.28
CA TRP A 680 0.23 19.34 0.87
C TRP A 680 0.59 18.27 1.91
N THR A 681 -0.39 17.46 2.28
CA THR A 681 -0.30 16.41 3.31
C THR A 681 -0.83 15.11 2.74
N ASP A 682 -0.18 14.00 3.00
CA ASP A 682 -0.65 12.68 2.58
C ASP A 682 -2.04 12.37 3.15
N LEU A 683 -2.89 11.83 2.30
CA LEU A 683 -4.21 11.33 2.62
C LEU A 683 -4.20 9.82 2.43
N THR A 684 -4.50 9.06 3.49
CA THR A 684 -4.47 7.60 3.42
C THR A 684 -5.72 6.98 4.03
N ILE A 685 -6.27 6.00 3.33
CA ILE A 685 -7.28 5.07 3.84
C ILE A 685 -6.65 3.68 3.88
N PRO A 686 -6.08 3.26 5.02
CA PRO A 686 -5.35 2.00 5.11
C PRO A 686 -6.30 0.80 5.27
N TYR A 687 -6.09 -0.22 4.43
CA TYR A 687 -6.55 -1.61 4.59
C TYR A 687 -8.00 -1.80 5.09
N VAL A 688 -8.96 -1.26 4.32
CA VAL A 688 -10.39 -1.38 4.58
C VAL A 688 -10.90 -2.70 4.04
N GLU A 689 -11.56 -3.49 4.88
CA GLU A 689 -12.29 -4.69 4.41
C GLU A 689 -13.28 -4.32 3.30
N VAL A 690 -13.23 -5.06 2.20
CA VAL A 690 -14.24 -4.97 1.14
C VAL A 690 -15.45 -5.79 1.59
N PRO A 691 -16.63 -5.17 1.83
CA PRO A 691 -17.79 -5.92 2.29
C PRO A 691 -18.22 -6.99 1.28
N VAL A 692 -18.61 -8.16 1.79
CA VAL A 692 -19.25 -9.22 0.99
C VAL A 692 -20.42 -8.65 0.18
N GLY A 693 -20.54 -9.06 -1.08
CA GLY A 693 -21.56 -8.53 -2.00
C GLY A 693 -21.15 -7.26 -2.74
N THR A 694 -19.95 -6.71 -2.52
CA THR A 694 -19.46 -5.54 -3.27
C THR A 694 -19.32 -5.86 -4.76
N ARG A 695 -19.82 -4.98 -5.62
CA ARG A 695 -19.71 -5.06 -7.09
C ARG A 695 -19.11 -3.81 -7.72
N SER A 696 -19.09 -2.70 -6.98
CA SER A 696 -18.28 -1.53 -7.31
C SER A 696 -17.79 -0.81 -6.05
N ILE A 697 -16.66 -0.14 -6.16
CA ILE A 697 -16.11 0.76 -5.17
C ILE A 697 -16.19 2.18 -5.72
N GLU A 698 -16.69 3.12 -4.93
CA GLU A 698 -16.69 4.55 -5.26
C GLU A 698 -15.59 5.25 -4.46
N VAL A 699 -14.64 5.82 -5.20
CA VAL A 699 -13.60 6.71 -4.68
C VAL A 699 -14.16 8.12 -4.73
N THR A 700 -14.19 8.81 -3.58
CA THR A 700 -14.63 10.21 -3.52
C THR A 700 -13.54 11.07 -2.91
N VAL A 701 -13.21 12.17 -3.58
CA VAL A 701 -12.41 13.25 -3.01
C VAL A 701 -13.34 14.35 -2.51
N TRP A 702 -13.05 14.89 -1.33
CA TRP A 702 -13.86 15.91 -0.69
C TRP A 702 -13.05 17.17 -0.42
N GLY A 703 -13.64 18.32 -0.69
CA GLY A 703 -13.26 19.60 -0.11
C GLY A 703 -14.34 20.06 0.87
N THR A 704 -13.94 20.37 2.09
CA THR A 704 -14.86 20.76 3.16
C THR A 704 -14.57 22.17 3.64
N LYS A 705 -15.62 22.99 3.69
CA LYS A 705 -15.63 24.34 4.24
C LYS A 705 -16.22 24.34 5.64
N ASN A 706 -15.53 24.93 6.61
CA ASN A 706 -16.11 25.15 7.95
C ASN A 706 -17.02 26.38 7.97
N ALA A 707 -18.04 26.35 8.84
CA ALA A 707 -19.04 27.40 9.07
C ALA A 707 -18.45 28.80 9.32
N GLN A 708 -17.27 28.86 9.91
CA GLN A 708 -16.59 30.11 10.25
C GLN A 708 -15.74 30.68 9.09
N SER A 709 -15.55 29.91 8.01
CA SER A 709 -14.75 30.31 6.85
C SER A 709 -15.54 31.14 5.83
N THR A 710 -14.83 31.98 5.07
CA THR A 710 -15.38 32.74 3.94
C THR A 710 -15.23 32.02 2.60
N TYR A 711 -14.20 31.19 2.47
CA TYR A 711 -13.87 30.46 1.25
C TYR A 711 -13.72 28.99 1.57
N THR A 712 -13.66 28.16 0.55
CA THR A 712 -13.12 26.80 0.70
C THR A 712 -11.93 26.78 -0.20
N ASP A 713 -10.76 26.63 0.39
CA ASP A 713 -9.53 26.37 -0.33
C ASP A 713 -9.07 24.98 0.12
N ALA A 714 -9.68 23.95 -0.46
CA ALA A 714 -9.29 22.56 -0.26
C ALA A 714 -8.90 21.90 -1.60
N GLY A 715 -7.77 21.20 -1.62
CA GLY A 715 -7.24 20.55 -2.82
C GLY A 715 -6.98 19.07 -2.56
N VAL A 716 -7.08 18.25 -3.60
CA VAL A 716 -6.67 16.83 -3.59
C VAL A 716 -5.94 16.51 -4.89
N ASP A 717 -4.90 15.68 -4.80
CA ASP A 717 -4.05 15.30 -5.92
C ASP A 717 -3.46 13.88 -5.74
N ASN A 718 -2.87 13.32 -6.81
CA ASN A 718 -2.07 12.08 -6.86
C ASN A 718 -2.71 10.85 -6.19
N LEU A 719 -3.92 10.51 -6.60
CA LEU A 719 -4.66 9.37 -6.05
C LEU A 719 -4.04 8.03 -6.45
N GLY A 720 -4.05 7.06 -5.54
CA GLY A 720 -3.68 5.67 -5.82
C GLY A 720 -4.57 4.71 -5.04
N GLY A 721 -4.79 3.50 -5.56
CA GLY A 721 -5.52 2.49 -4.81
C GLY A 721 -5.25 1.07 -5.27
N ILE A 722 -5.31 0.12 -4.34
CA ILE A 722 -5.09 -1.30 -4.61
C ILE A 722 -5.99 -2.17 -3.72
N MET A 723 -6.53 -3.24 -4.28
CA MET A 723 -7.18 -4.33 -3.56
C MET A 723 -6.21 -5.49 -3.39
N LEU A 724 -6.11 -5.97 -2.15
CA LEU A 724 -5.19 -7.02 -1.73
C LEU A 724 -5.98 -8.14 -1.06
N ALA A 725 -5.46 -9.36 -1.16
CA ALA A 725 -5.88 -10.41 -0.24
C ALA A 725 -5.51 -9.99 1.19
N GLU A 726 -6.41 -10.18 2.15
CA GLU A 726 -6.20 -9.81 3.55
C GLU A 726 -4.95 -10.49 4.14
N THR A 727 -4.60 -11.68 3.65
CA THR A 727 -3.38 -12.40 4.01
C THR A 727 -2.09 -11.67 3.64
N ALA A 728 -2.09 -10.79 2.64
CA ALA A 728 -0.92 -10.02 2.21
C ALA A 728 -0.57 -8.85 3.14
N VAL A 729 -1.46 -8.53 4.09
CA VAL A 729 -1.38 -7.35 4.96
C VAL A 729 -1.66 -7.66 6.43
N LEU A 730 -1.93 -8.93 6.74
CA LEU A 730 -1.89 -9.46 8.09
C LEU A 730 -0.45 -9.37 8.62
N ASN A 731 -0.31 -9.02 9.90
CA ASN A 731 0.97 -9.06 10.61
C ASN A 731 2.04 -8.14 9.99
N ARG A 732 1.64 -6.95 9.55
CA ARG A 732 2.58 -5.91 9.11
C ARG A 732 2.38 -4.61 9.88
N VAL A 733 3.49 -3.99 10.27
CA VAL A 733 3.55 -2.58 10.71
C VAL A 733 4.06 -1.78 9.52
N SER A 734 3.31 -0.76 9.09
CA SER A 734 3.71 0.06 7.94
C SER A 734 4.81 1.05 8.37
N ASN A 735 5.85 1.20 7.55
CA ASN A 735 7.03 2.01 7.88
C ASN A 735 7.59 1.69 9.27
N GLY A 736 7.72 0.40 9.59
CA GLY A 736 8.10 -0.08 10.92
C GLY A 736 9.56 0.18 11.31
N SER A 737 10.44 0.39 10.33
CA SER A 737 11.83 0.79 10.58
C SER A 737 12.07 2.28 10.35
N PHE A 738 11.06 3.03 9.89
CA PHE A 738 11.20 4.43 9.45
C PHE A 738 12.23 4.66 8.32
N GLU A 739 12.73 3.58 7.71
CA GLU A 739 13.63 3.63 6.54
C GLU A 739 12.86 3.56 5.21
N GLU A 740 11.63 3.04 5.24
CA GLU A 740 10.84 2.77 4.03
C GLU A 740 10.34 4.06 3.39
N TYR A 741 10.00 5.05 4.23
CA TYR A 741 9.58 6.39 3.81
C TYR A 741 10.27 7.44 4.70
N PHE A 742 10.78 8.51 4.12
CA PHE A 742 11.44 9.62 4.84
C PHE A 742 10.44 10.56 5.54
N ASP A 743 9.32 10.02 5.99
CA ASP A 743 8.26 10.68 6.75
C ASP A 743 7.52 9.68 7.66
N PHE A 744 6.42 10.13 8.27
CA PHE A 744 5.57 9.28 9.09
C PHE A 744 4.48 8.56 8.26
N ALA A 745 4.72 8.23 6.99
CA ALA A 745 3.75 7.50 6.17
C ALA A 745 3.28 6.22 6.87
N GLY A 746 1.95 6.02 6.89
CA GLY A 746 1.31 4.91 7.62
C GLY A 746 1.09 5.17 9.12
N TRP A 747 1.57 6.29 9.67
CA TRP A 747 1.38 6.67 11.07
C TRP A 747 0.52 7.94 11.18
N THR A 748 -0.35 7.99 12.19
CA THR A 748 -1.10 9.20 12.58
C THR A 748 -0.46 9.77 13.84
N TYR A 749 -0.45 11.09 14.02
CA TYR A 749 0.24 11.74 15.13
C TYR A 749 -0.57 12.90 15.72
N ALA A 750 -0.26 13.24 16.97
CA ALA A 750 -0.68 14.46 17.64
C ALA A 750 0.59 15.25 17.93
N GLY A 751 0.75 16.43 17.30
CA GLY A 751 1.98 17.22 17.37
C GLY A 751 2.28 18.06 16.11
N THR A 752 3.36 18.86 16.17
CA THR A 752 3.95 19.56 15.01
C THR A 752 5.07 18.70 14.41
N ILE A 753 5.02 18.45 13.10
CA ILE A 753 6.02 17.64 12.38
C ILE A 753 7.18 18.46 11.85
N GLY A 754 8.38 17.93 12.04
CA GLY A 754 9.59 18.26 11.27
C GLY A 754 10.17 17.00 10.61
N THR A 755 10.63 17.08 9.36
CA THR A 755 11.25 15.94 8.66
C THR A 755 12.78 15.88 8.87
N VAL A 756 13.34 16.86 9.58
CA VAL A 756 14.77 17.02 9.92
C VAL A 756 14.83 17.61 11.32
N PHE A 757 15.91 17.34 12.07
CA PHE A 757 16.13 17.91 13.40
C PHE A 757 16.16 19.45 13.35
N ASP A 758 15.05 20.09 13.72
CA ASP A 758 14.89 21.56 13.72
C ASP A 758 14.87 22.16 15.15
N GLY A 759 15.13 21.32 16.15
CA GLY A 759 15.11 21.70 17.58
C GLY A 759 13.78 22.24 18.11
N THR A 760 12.72 22.28 17.29
CA THR A 760 11.45 22.99 17.59
C THR A 760 10.22 22.15 17.30
N SER A 761 10.28 21.10 16.48
CA SER A 761 9.17 20.19 16.22
C SER A 761 9.04 19.12 17.31
N SER A 762 7.80 18.74 17.60
CA SER A 762 7.49 17.70 18.60
C SER A 762 7.65 16.28 18.05
N LEU A 763 7.53 16.12 16.73
CA LEU A 763 7.71 14.84 16.06
C LEU A 763 8.72 14.95 14.91
N VAL A 764 9.79 14.16 14.94
CA VAL A 764 10.88 14.22 13.97
C VAL A 764 11.38 12.82 13.60
N LEU A 765 11.63 12.58 12.30
CA LEU A 765 12.47 11.48 11.87
C LEU A 765 13.93 11.87 12.05
N GLU A 766 14.63 11.14 12.90
CA GLU A 766 15.95 11.55 13.34
C GLU A 766 17.05 10.65 12.79
N GLN A 767 18.09 11.25 12.22
CA GLN A 767 19.23 10.53 11.69
C GLN A 767 20.26 10.21 12.79
N ALA A 768 20.90 9.04 12.70
CA ALA A 768 21.95 8.60 13.63
C ALA A 768 23.08 9.63 13.89
N SER A 769 23.38 10.49 12.92
CA SER A 769 24.44 11.49 12.99
C SER A 769 24.12 12.70 13.86
N ASP A 770 22.84 13.00 14.08
CA ASP A 770 22.43 14.33 14.52
C ASP A 770 22.58 14.49 16.04
N LEU A 771 22.52 13.39 16.79
CA LEU A 771 22.43 13.40 18.25
C LEU A 771 23.33 12.38 18.97
N GLY A 772 24.16 11.64 18.22
CA GLY A 772 25.09 10.66 18.77
C GLY A 772 24.43 9.40 19.33
N ILE A 773 23.16 9.16 18.98
CA ILE A 773 22.41 7.94 19.26
C ILE A 773 22.22 7.16 17.95
N THR A 774 22.57 5.88 17.95
CA THR A 774 22.45 5.02 16.76
C THR A 774 21.10 4.28 16.81
N PRO A 775 20.24 4.45 15.79
CA PRO A 775 19.02 3.66 15.64
C PRO A 775 19.31 2.15 15.62
N PRO A 776 18.44 1.32 16.23
CA PRO A 776 18.51 -0.12 16.17
C PRO A 776 18.48 -0.73 14.77
N ASP A 777 17.70 -0.14 13.88
CA ASP A 777 17.61 -0.53 12.47
C ASP A 777 17.93 0.69 11.58
N GLY A 778 18.63 0.46 10.48
CA GLY A 778 18.90 1.50 9.48
C GLY A 778 19.60 2.78 9.99
N THR A 779 19.06 3.93 9.56
CA THR A 779 19.66 5.27 9.67
C THR A 779 18.76 6.27 10.40
N TYR A 780 17.45 6.06 10.37
CA TYR A 780 16.37 6.88 10.88
C TYR A 780 15.63 6.17 12.02
N GLN A 781 14.91 6.96 12.80
CA GLN A 781 14.08 6.52 13.91
C GLN A 781 13.01 7.57 14.13
N ALA A 782 11.88 7.19 14.71
CA ALA A 782 10.89 8.17 15.16
C ALA A 782 11.31 8.76 16.49
N ARG A 783 11.40 10.09 16.58
CA ARG A 783 11.47 10.82 17.85
C ARG A 783 10.18 11.58 18.11
N ILE A 784 9.63 11.36 19.30
CA ILE A 784 8.52 12.09 19.91
C ILE A 784 9.09 12.92 21.07
N ARG A 785 8.71 14.20 21.18
CA ARG A 785 9.28 15.16 22.12
C ARG A 785 8.21 16.07 22.71
N THR A 786 8.23 16.31 24.02
CA THR A 786 7.48 17.40 24.68
C THR A 786 8.22 18.75 24.64
N PHE A 787 7.50 19.87 24.78
CA PHE A 787 8.07 21.20 24.59
C PHE A 787 8.72 21.73 25.88
N ALA A 788 9.83 22.43 25.73
CA ALA A 788 10.49 23.10 26.84
C ALA A 788 10.20 24.61 26.76
N ASP A 789 9.24 25.05 27.57
CA ASP A 789 8.90 26.43 27.91
C ASP A 789 8.36 27.37 26.81
N SER A 790 7.15 27.89 27.09
CA SER A 790 6.99 29.35 27.23
C SER A 790 6.32 29.66 28.57
N PRO A 791 6.91 30.53 29.41
CA PRO A 791 6.26 30.96 30.64
C PRO A 791 5.03 31.80 30.30
N ASP A 792 3.85 31.23 30.57
CA ASP A 792 2.64 31.99 30.93
C ASP A 792 1.81 32.64 29.79
N THR A 793 1.85 32.14 28.53
CA THR A 793 0.88 32.60 27.50
C THR A 793 0.05 31.53 26.79
N GLU A 794 0.39 30.25 26.89
CA GLU A 794 -0.44 29.16 26.38
C GLU A 794 -1.51 28.83 27.44
N THR A 795 -2.74 29.30 27.23
CA THR A 795 -3.87 29.04 28.12
C THR A 795 -3.98 27.55 28.40
N SER A 796 -3.91 27.19 29.67
CA SER A 796 -3.93 25.86 30.30
C SER A 796 -5.17 24.99 30.03
N GLY A 797 -5.68 24.99 28.80
CA GLY A 797 -6.92 24.34 28.39
C GLY A 797 -7.02 23.97 26.91
N GLN A 798 -6.03 24.27 26.05
CA GLN A 798 -6.09 23.87 24.62
C GLN A 798 -5.46 22.49 24.32
N ASP A 799 -4.44 22.02 25.05
CA ASP A 799 -3.86 20.68 24.79
C ASP A 799 -4.64 19.52 25.41
N ASN A 800 -5.41 19.78 26.46
CA ASN A 800 -6.17 18.73 27.18
C ASN A 800 -7.29 18.08 26.36
N GLY A 801 -7.83 18.76 25.34
CA GLY A 801 -8.87 18.21 24.47
C GLY A 801 -8.34 17.31 23.34
N ASN A 802 -7.05 17.43 23.01
CA ASN A 802 -6.42 16.68 21.92
C ASN A 802 -6.05 15.25 22.34
N LEU A 803 -5.69 15.02 23.62
CA LEU A 803 -5.40 13.69 24.15
C LEU A 803 -6.62 12.77 24.10
N GLU A 804 -7.77 13.25 24.60
CA GLU A 804 -9.01 12.46 24.67
C GLU A 804 -9.52 12.11 23.27
N ALA A 805 -9.37 13.04 22.31
CA ALA A 805 -9.73 12.80 20.91
C ALA A 805 -8.74 11.87 20.19
N PHE A 806 -7.44 11.94 20.51
CA PHE A 806 -6.44 11.15 19.82
C PHE A 806 -6.37 9.70 20.33
N PHE A 807 -6.31 9.50 21.66
CA PHE A 807 -6.19 8.19 22.32
C PHE A 807 -7.53 7.56 22.70
N GLY A 808 -8.61 8.33 22.77
CA GLY A 808 -9.93 7.80 23.13
C GLY A 808 -10.14 7.55 24.63
N PHE A 809 -9.26 8.03 25.52
CA PHE A 809 -9.45 7.97 26.97
C PHE A 809 -9.36 9.36 27.62
N THR A 810 -10.08 9.55 28.73
CA THR A 810 -10.10 10.84 29.45
C THR A 810 -8.80 11.10 30.21
N ASN A 811 -8.43 12.37 30.44
CA ASN A 811 -7.26 12.73 31.26
C ASN A 811 -7.34 12.13 32.67
N ALA A 812 -8.54 12.06 33.25
CA ALA A 812 -8.74 11.44 34.56
C ALA A 812 -8.40 9.94 34.56
N ALA A 813 -8.70 9.23 33.46
CA ALA A 813 -8.35 7.83 33.30
C ALA A 813 -6.85 7.63 33.12
N PHE A 814 -6.17 8.52 32.39
CA PHE A 814 -4.73 8.49 32.26
C PHE A 814 -4.02 8.75 33.59
N ASN A 815 -4.38 9.85 34.27
CA ASN A 815 -3.79 10.21 35.57
C ASN A 815 -3.97 9.10 36.61
N ALA A 816 -5.10 8.40 36.57
CA ALA A 816 -5.34 7.25 37.45
C ALA A 816 -4.41 6.05 37.16
N LYS A 817 -3.97 5.86 35.91
CA LYS A 817 -3.05 4.79 35.49
C LYS A 817 -1.59 5.14 35.72
N THR A 818 -1.22 6.39 35.46
CA THR A 818 0.18 6.83 35.48
C THR A 818 0.60 7.49 36.79
N GLY A 819 -0.36 8.02 37.56
CA GLY A 819 -0.09 8.74 38.79
C GLY A 819 0.49 10.15 38.60
N ILE A 820 0.52 10.66 37.36
CA ILE A 820 0.98 12.02 37.03
C ILE A 820 -0.19 12.94 36.70
N SER A 821 0.04 14.25 36.73
CA SER A 821 -0.92 15.23 36.23
C SER A 821 -0.41 15.80 34.92
N ILE A 822 -0.89 15.26 33.79
CA ILE A 822 -0.40 15.63 32.46
C ILE A 822 -0.48 17.13 32.25
N LYS A 823 0.65 17.72 31.84
CA LYS A 823 0.74 19.10 31.39
C LYS A 823 0.88 19.19 29.87
N GLU A 824 1.81 18.42 29.31
CA GLU A 824 2.09 18.34 27.88
C GLU A 824 2.13 16.88 27.42
N PHE A 825 1.79 16.67 26.15
CA PHE A 825 1.68 15.34 25.57
C PHE A 825 1.90 15.33 24.07
N GLU A 826 2.66 14.34 23.59
CA GLU A 826 2.95 14.12 22.17
C GLU A 826 2.93 12.63 21.85
N GLY A 827 2.46 12.25 20.65
CA GLY A 827 2.34 10.83 20.32
C GLY A 827 1.99 10.47 18.89
N ILE A 828 2.15 9.19 18.58
CA ILE A 828 1.84 8.57 17.28
C ILE A 828 0.97 7.32 17.46
N LYS A 829 0.26 6.92 16.41
CA LYS A 829 -0.52 5.69 16.37
C LYS A 829 -0.55 5.06 14.98
N GLN A 830 -0.74 3.75 14.95
CA GLN A 830 -1.02 3.00 13.73
C GLN A 830 -2.06 1.92 14.01
N THR A 831 -2.93 1.68 13.04
CA THR A 831 -3.88 0.57 13.08
C THR A 831 -3.31 -0.61 12.31
N VAL A 832 -3.28 -1.78 12.94
CA VAL A 832 -2.74 -3.03 12.40
C VAL A 832 -3.80 -4.12 12.38
N ARG A 833 -3.70 -5.03 11.42
CA ARG A 833 -4.46 -6.28 11.38
C ARG A 833 -3.53 -7.43 11.71
N VAL A 834 -3.97 -8.31 12.60
CA VAL A 834 -3.16 -9.42 13.10
C VAL A 834 -3.93 -10.73 13.07
N GLY A 835 -3.20 -11.82 12.86
CA GLY A 835 -3.75 -13.18 12.99
C GLY A 835 -3.75 -13.67 14.44
N ASP A 836 -4.33 -14.84 14.67
CA ASP A 836 -4.22 -15.53 15.97
C ASP A 836 -2.75 -15.87 16.25
N GLY A 837 -2.33 -15.72 17.51
CA GLY A 837 -0.95 -15.99 17.93
C GLY A 837 0.08 -14.93 17.51
N SER A 838 -0.38 -13.77 17.01
CA SER A 838 0.53 -12.71 16.59
C SER A 838 1.18 -11.99 17.77
N GLN A 839 2.44 -11.59 17.59
CA GLN A 839 3.22 -10.80 18.54
C GLN A 839 3.84 -9.60 17.82
N LEU A 840 3.66 -8.42 18.40
CA LEU A 840 4.39 -7.20 18.06
C LEU A 840 5.69 -7.15 18.86
N SER A 841 6.80 -6.79 18.22
CA SER A 841 8.01 -6.30 18.89
C SER A 841 8.40 -4.93 18.36
N PHE A 842 9.00 -4.11 19.21
CA PHE A 842 9.57 -2.82 18.83
C PHE A 842 10.68 -2.43 19.81
N GLN A 843 11.56 -1.55 19.36
CA GLN A 843 12.60 -0.98 20.18
C GLN A 843 12.28 0.46 20.56
N TRP A 844 12.63 0.84 21.78
CA TRP A 844 12.35 2.17 22.30
C TRP A 844 13.46 2.67 23.22
N ASN A 845 13.62 3.99 23.30
CA ASN A 845 14.53 4.64 24.23
C ASN A 845 13.84 5.88 24.81
N PHE A 846 13.78 6.00 26.14
CA PHE A 846 13.21 7.16 26.81
C PHE A 846 14.31 8.11 27.24
N GLY A 847 14.24 9.36 26.79
CA GLY A 847 15.15 10.45 27.15
C GLY A 847 14.43 11.52 27.96
N THR A 848 15.14 12.20 28.85
CA THR A 848 14.57 13.29 29.66
C THR A 848 15.66 14.28 30.06
N ALA A 849 15.36 15.57 29.98
CA ALA A 849 16.15 16.67 30.57
C ALA A 849 16.05 16.77 32.08
N ASP A 850 15.11 16.02 32.63
CA ASP A 850 14.74 16.08 34.01
C ASP A 850 15.73 15.29 34.89
N THR A 851 15.84 15.65 36.17
CA THR A 851 16.81 15.00 37.07
C THR A 851 16.23 13.69 37.63
N PRO A 852 16.86 12.51 37.40
CA PRO A 852 16.37 11.25 37.92
C PRO A 852 16.23 11.28 39.46
N GLY A 853 15.06 10.93 39.97
CA GLY A 853 14.71 11.05 41.39
C GLY A 853 14.25 12.44 41.84
N GLY A 854 13.99 13.35 40.89
CA GLY A 854 13.40 14.66 41.10
C GLY A 854 11.93 14.64 41.53
N THR A 855 11.31 15.83 41.52
CA THR A 855 9.93 16.01 42.00
C THR A 855 8.90 15.58 40.96
N TYR A 856 9.22 15.71 39.69
CA TYR A 856 8.34 15.43 38.55
C TYR A 856 8.62 14.05 37.95
N ASN A 857 7.63 13.50 37.27
CA ASN A 857 7.69 12.11 36.79
C ASN A 857 7.23 11.97 35.34
N ASP A 858 7.96 12.62 34.43
CA ASP A 858 7.73 12.42 33.01
C ASP A 858 7.88 10.96 32.61
N LEU A 859 7.15 10.57 31.57
CA LEU A 859 7.09 9.18 31.17
C LEU A 859 6.85 9.01 29.67
N ALA A 860 7.28 7.85 29.19
CA ALA A 860 6.93 7.30 27.89
C ALA A 860 6.06 6.05 28.07
N PHE A 861 5.13 5.82 27.16
CA PHE A 861 4.21 4.69 27.24
C PHE A 861 3.79 4.19 25.86
N TYR A 862 3.22 2.99 25.84
CA TYR A 862 2.39 2.52 24.73
C TYR A 862 1.02 2.06 25.23
N TYR A 863 0.06 2.11 24.32
CA TYR A 863 -1.34 1.80 24.57
C TYR A 863 -1.90 1.05 23.36
N VAL A 864 -2.76 0.06 23.59
CA VAL A 864 -3.39 -0.74 22.52
C VAL A 864 -4.90 -0.78 22.73
N THR A 865 -5.65 -0.52 21.66
CA THR A 865 -7.11 -0.70 21.63
C THR A 865 -7.51 -1.73 20.58
N ASP A 866 -8.67 -2.35 20.78
CA ASP A 866 -9.34 -3.12 19.73
C ASP A 866 -10.13 -2.19 18.77
N SER A 867 -10.76 -2.79 17.75
CA SER A 867 -11.60 -2.10 16.76
C SER A 867 -12.80 -1.33 17.35
N SER A 868 -13.23 -1.63 18.58
CA SER A 868 -14.30 -0.91 19.27
C SER A 868 -13.79 0.34 20.00
N GLY A 869 -12.47 0.55 20.02
CA GLY A 869 -11.80 1.56 20.85
C GLY A 869 -11.65 1.14 22.31
N SER A 870 -11.93 -0.12 22.66
CA SER A 870 -11.76 -0.63 24.03
C SER A 870 -10.28 -0.90 24.32
N GLU A 871 -9.83 -0.54 25.52
CA GLU A 871 -8.46 -0.81 25.97
C GLU A 871 -8.17 -2.31 26.03
N VAL A 872 -7.09 -2.71 25.37
CA VAL A 872 -6.50 -4.05 25.44
C VAL A 872 -5.29 -4.05 26.38
N GLN A 873 -4.41 -3.05 26.26
CA GLN A 873 -3.18 -2.96 27.04
C GLN A 873 -2.76 -1.50 27.23
N PHE A 874 -2.25 -1.16 28.41
CA PHE A 874 -1.53 0.08 28.69
C PHE A 874 -0.24 -0.25 29.45
N THR A 875 0.89 0.27 28.97
CA THR A 875 2.19 -0.01 29.58
C THR A 875 3.07 1.24 29.58
N ILE A 876 3.62 1.58 30.75
CA ILE A 876 4.67 2.58 30.87
C ILE A 876 5.98 1.94 30.40
N LEU A 877 6.60 2.54 29.38
CA LEU A 877 7.89 2.12 28.85
C LEU A 877 9.02 2.60 29.77
N GLY A 878 9.05 3.91 30.06
CA GLY A 878 10.03 4.52 30.96
C GLY A 878 9.44 5.69 31.72
N SER A 879 10.02 6.03 32.87
CA SER A 879 9.67 7.24 33.62
C SER A 879 10.86 7.78 34.42
N VAL A 880 10.87 9.10 34.67
CA VAL A 880 11.95 9.79 35.41
C VAL A 880 12.21 9.16 36.79
N LYS A 881 11.17 8.71 37.49
CA LYS A 881 11.30 8.07 38.82
C LYS A 881 11.45 6.55 38.78
N GLY A 882 11.03 5.91 37.70
CA GLY A 882 10.98 4.44 37.59
C GLY A 882 12.13 3.82 36.81
N SER A 883 12.80 4.59 35.95
CA SER A 883 13.81 4.07 35.03
C SER A 883 15.23 4.22 35.55
N SER A 884 16.13 3.36 35.05
CA SER A 884 17.57 3.55 35.16
C SER A 884 18.07 4.33 33.95
N PHE A 885 18.83 5.39 34.20
CA PHE A 885 19.34 6.26 33.15
C PHE A 885 20.86 6.16 33.03
N ILE A 886 21.33 6.22 31.78
CA ILE A 886 22.72 6.45 31.43
C ILE A 886 22.89 7.93 31.01
N PRO A 887 23.97 8.59 31.44
CA PRO A 887 24.28 9.95 30.97
C PRO A 887 24.67 9.93 29.48
N GLY A 888 24.07 10.81 28.69
CA GLY A 888 24.37 10.99 27.27
C GLY A 888 23.12 11.09 26.38
N GLY A 889 23.23 11.84 25.28
CA GLY A 889 22.15 12.07 24.30
C GLY A 889 21.36 13.37 24.48
N PRO A 890 20.36 13.64 23.64
CA PRO A 890 19.50 14.83 23.66
C PRO A 890 18.57 14.76 24.87
N GLY A 891 18.69 15.72 25.77
CA GLY A 891 18.05 15.66 27.11
C GLY A 891 19.01 15.21 28.22
N GLY A 892 20.19 14.66 27.91
CA GLY A 892 21.21 14.40 28.93
C GLY A 892 21.07 13.09 29.71
N ASN A 893 19.85 12.59 29.99
CA ASN A 893 19.62 11.27 30.57
C ASN A 893 18.75 10.40 29.66
N MET A 894 19.19 9.17 29.37
CA MET A 894 18.43 8.22 28.54
C MET A 894 18.41 6.82 29.13
N THR A 895 17.41 5.99 28.80
CA THR A 895 17.37 4.58 29.24
C THR A 895 18.31 3.68 28.46
N GLY A 896 18.72 4.12 27.26
CA GLY A 896 19.22 3.23 26.22
C GLY A 896 18.07 2.46 25.55
N TYR A 897 18.36 1.85 24.41
CA TYR A 897 17.38 1.06 23.68
C TYR A 897 16.98 -0.20 24.43
N GLN A 898 15.67 -0.42 24.53
CA GLN A 898 15.06 -1.61 25.07
C GLN A 898 14.07 -2.18 24.07
N THR A 899 13.96 -3.51 24.04
CA THR A 899 12.97 -4.20 23.21
C THR A 899 11.73 -4.52 24.04
N THR A 900 10.56 -4.29 23.50
CA THR A 900 9.28 -4.66 24.11
C THR A 900 8.48 -5.54 23.19
N TYR A 901 7.78 -6.51 23.79
CA TYR A 901 6.94 -7.47 23.11
C TYR A 901 5.49 -7.33 23.60
N PHE A 902 4.54 -7.41 22.68
CA PHE A 902 3.12 -7.43 22.97
C PHE A 902 2.45 -8.57 22.21
N ASN A 903 1.80 -9.48 22.93
CA ASN A 903 1.02 -10.57 22.34
C ASN A 903 -0.41 -10.10 22.15
N PHE A 904 -0.93 -10.21 20.93
CA PHE A 904 -2.32 -9.89 20.68
C PHE A 904 -3.23 -10.99 21.26
N PRO A 905 -4.37 -10.63 21.87
CA PRO A 905 -5.25 -11.61 22.52
C PRO A 905 -5.98 -12.53 21.53
N GLY A 906 -5.98 -12.19 20.25
CA GLY A 906 -6.52 -12.98 19.14
C GLY A 906 -6.45 -12.22 17.83
N ALA A 907 -6.86 -12.87 16.74
CA ALA A 907 -6.97 -12.25 15.43
C ALA A 907 -7.91 -11.04 15.47
N GLY A 908 -7.58 -10.00 14.72
CA GLY A 908 -8.42 -8.81 14.64
C GLY A 908 -7.68 -7.55 14.23
N THR A 909 -8.40 -6.43 14.30
CA THR A 909 -7.85 -5.09 14.07
C THR A 909 -7.60 -4.42 15.42
N TYR A 910 -6.38 -3.88 15.58
CA TYR A 910 -5.95 -3.18 16.77
C TYR A 910 -5.32 -1.85 16.39
N THR A 911 -5.48 -0.84 17.24
CA THR A 911 -4.73 0.41 17.13
C THR A 911 -3.70 0.47 18.23
N ILE A 912 -2.44 0.65 17.85
CA ILE A 912 -1.30 0.77 18.75
C ILE A 912 -0.90 2.25 18.80
N TYR A 913 -0.72 2.76 19.99
CA TYR A 913 -0.36 4.14 20.27
C TYR A 913 0.93 4.20 21.06
N PHE A 914 1.74 5.21 20.79
CA PHE A 914 2.96 5.54 21.52
C PHE A 914 2.93 7.01 21.90
N GLY A 915 3.46 7.35 23.07
CA GLY A 915 3.53 8.73 23.48
C GLY A 915 4.48 9.01 24.62
N VAL A 916 4.77 10.30 24.77
CA VAL A 916 5.56 10.89 25.85
C VAL A 916 4.74 11.98 26.51
N ALA A 917 4.80 12.05 27.85
CA ALA A 917 4.01 12.97 28.65
C ALA A 917 4.86 13.60 29.75
N GLU A 918 4.66 14.90 29.97
CA GLU A 918 5.23 15.64 31.10
C GLU A 918 4.26 15.69 32.28
N ASP A 919 4.83 15.61 33.48
CA ASP A 919 4.12 15.94 34.72
C ASP A 919 3.92 17.47 34.81
N ILE A 920 3.43 17.99 35.94
CA ILE A 920 2.96 19.38 36.04
C ILE A 920 3.98 20.50 35.73
N ASP A 921 5.27 20.18 35.58
CA ASP A 921 6.31 21.14 35.24
C ASP A 921 6.44 21.41 33.74
N THR A 922 7.25 22.42 33.43
CA THR A 922 7.62 22.83 32.06
C THR A 922 9.14 22.87 31.90
N ASP A 923 9.87 22.38 32.92
CA ASP A 923 11.33 22.52 33.04
C ASP A 923 12.03 21.32 32.39
N GLY A 924 12.19 21.39 31.07
CA GLY A 924 13.07 20.51 30.31
C GLY A 924 12.35 19.37 29.61
N PRO A 925 12.61 19.17 28.31
CA PRO A 925 11.79 18.28 27.48
C PRO A 925 12.08 16.80 27.77
N SER A 926 11.05 15.98 27.56
CA SER A 926 11.11 14.53 27.55
C SER A 926 10.93 13.98 26.12
N PHE A 927 11.54 12.82 25.86
CA PHE A 927 11.69 12.25 24.52
C PHE A 927 11.39 10.76 24.52
N LEU A 928 10.69 10.28 23.49
CA LEU A 928 10.54 8.87 23.18
C LEU A 928 11.07 8.61 21.77
N TYR A 929 12.06 7.74 21.67
CA TYR A 929 12.58 7.22 20.41
C TYR A 929 12.00 5.84 20.14
N LEU A 930 11.60 5.56 18.91
CA LEU A 930 10.98 4.31 18.48
C LEU A 930 11.60 3.84 17.16
N ASP A 931 11.83 2.53 17.07
CA ASP A 931 12.41 1.90 15.88
C ASP A 931 12.15 0.37 15.85
N ASP A 932 12.46 -0.28 14.73
CA ASP A 932 12.49 -1.74 14.55
C ASP A 932 11.17 -2.44 14.95
N PHE A 933 10.04 -1.93 14.44
CA PHE A 933 8.74 -2.57 14.61
C PHE A 933 8.65 -3.84 13.76
N GLN A 934 8.46 -4.99 14.42
CA GLN A 934 8.28 -6.29 13.76
C GLN A 934 7.02 -6.98 14.26
N MET A 935 6.40 -7.78 13.40
CA MET A 935 5.26 -8.59 13.75
C MET A 935 5.51 -10.03 13.34
N THR A 936 5.31 -10.96 14.27
CA THR A 936 5.58 -12.38 14.07
C THR A 936 4.37 -13.20 14.47
N THR A 937 4.18 -14.37 13.86
CA THR A 937 3.17 -15.37 14.27
C THR A 937 3.87 -16.53 14.94
N SER A 938 3.36 -16.95 16.10
CA SER A 938 3.84 -18.12 16.84
C SER A 938 3.59 -19.44 16.11
#